data_AF-A0A3M0XYT3-F1
#
_entry.id   AF-A0A3M0XYT3-F1
#
_cell.length_a   1.000
_cell.length_b   1.000
_cell.length_c   1.000
_cell.angle_alpha   90.00
_cell.angle_beta   90.00
_cell.angle_gamma   90.00
#
_symmetry.space_group_name_H-M   'P 1'
#
loop_
_entity.id
_entity.type
_entity.pdbx_description
1 polymer ?
#
loop_
_entity_poly.entity_id
_entity_poly.type
_entity_poly.pdbx_seq_one_letter_code
_entity_poly.pdbx_strand_id
1 'polypeptide(L)'
;MYARIFGIDPATPWQSQRVQRQNVPDNLIPFMERPFGASDSTRYPIQSFIDHYWPLWRDPDDQLHRFDGRTFPFVIAGVSAYSSHQGIDYAMDGAEIYPVAEGIVYQEPDPLCGEVLVYHESLGILTQYMHMRDIQVTQGQRVYPFASPNRTVLGYASNVSSDRCPIFPDANGELPPHLHLSVVAGDLGTIAKWDYIEPFGWWGEGPDPLEDYDQGLWQSGSRWLWKGDKIAEDGEAQAELFHPLDEAYHWQRDPRGYQGDSWWNTTRTSDSGQIWGIWGTFFTEEEAGQYAVYATWPQDEQNTTQAHYYIYGNGVSGIQVSVDQRNQGSAGSGDFWYCLGSFHFEPGSAAVILRNWVEDPAEAGKRVYFDAVKWESGPCATPTPTPTPTPTFTPTPSDIVTAQVQIASGPEDAGPEPSVCAYATSWNEIYFGECANGPLITSGFRFGNVPVPQNAHIVEAYLEFTVDGPYDVPLQVRIYGEASGDAQPFSDTDRPENRPRTQTSVLWTIPADDHWELGMTRRTPDLTALVQDIVSRPDWQAYHGMGFIFETASSASGQHRRVIGYERPEWYPGSEYAARLVIRYVGTLPPTPAPTPTPTPGPCALQWMQGQGLGVQNLGLFYRVRSKLARTPGGERYVAMYYRYSPALVRLLQGDAEVRQAFGETLRLWQPVLQAWAQGQDVRLSHEQVVALQRFLKLLAERSEPSLRAAVVQEMQRIPWARLAGMRVSEVEALLLGEAPQRIPVPTGTPRP
;
A
#
# COMPACT_ATOMS: atom_id res chain seq x y z
N MET A 1 -39.28 -20.00 33.24
CA MET A 1 -38.71 -18.81 33.94
C MET A 1 -37.53 -18.21 33.17
N TYR A 2 -36.70 -19.01 32.48
CA TYR A 2 -35.65 -18.52 31.56
C TYR A 2 -36.18 -17.91 30.23
N ALA A 3 -37.22 -18.51 29.62
CA ALA A 3 -37.78 -18.05 28.34
C ALA A 3 -38.66 -16.77 28.41
N ARG A 4 -38.97 -16.25 29.61
CA ARG A 4 -39.72 -14.99 29.78
C ARG A 4 -38.83 -13.76 29.97
N ILE A 5 -37.51 -13.93 30.06
CA ILE A 5 -36.58 -12.82 30.30
C ILE A 5 -35.77 -12.46 29.04
N PHE A 6 -35.45 -13.43 28.16
CA PHE A 6 -34.53 -13.19 27.04
C PHE A 6 -35.06 -13.54 25.64
N GLY A 7 -36.33 -13.96 25.51
CA GLY A 7 -36.99 -14.07 24.19
C GLY A 7 -36.38 -15.03 23.16
N ILE A 8 -35.48 -15.94 23.54
CA ILE A 8 -34.82 -16.88 22.60
C ILE A 8 -35.06 -18.33 23.03
N ASP A 9 -35.45 -19.16 22.06
CA ASP A 9 -35.68 -20.60 22.17
C ASP A 9 -34.34 -21.36 22.00
N PRO A 10 -33.94 -22.21 22.97
CA PRO A 10 -32.67 -22.94 22.93
C PRO A 10 -32.58 -24.05 21.85
N ALA A 11 -33.59 -24.23 20.99
CA ALA A 11 -33.57 -25.22 19.91
C ALA A 11 -33.03 -24.71 18.55
N THR A 12 -32.49 -23.50 18.47
CA THR A 12 -31.94 -22.95 17.20
C THR A 12 -30.48 -23.39 17.02
N PRO A 13 -30.08 -24.04 15.91
CA PRO A 13 -28.69 -24.43 15.67
C PRO A 13 -27.79 -23.18 15.59
N TRP A 14 -26.60 -23.28 16.18
CA TRP A 14 -25.53 -22.28 16.10
C TRP A 14 -25.14 -22.02 14.63
N GLN A 15 -25.77 -21.04 14.01
CA GLN A 15 -25.19 -20.34 12.87
C GLN A 15 -24.38 -19.17 13.42
N SER A 16 -23.12 -19.13 13.02
CA SER A 16 -22.10 -18.12 13.31
C SER A 16 -22.61 -16.71 12.99
N GLN A 17 -23.28 -16.08 13.95
CA GLN A 17 -23.29 -14.64 14.04
C GLN A 17 -21.91 -14.23 14.55
N ARG A 18 -20.98 -13.94 13.62
CA ARG A 18 -19.80 -13.12 13.91
C ARG A 18 -20.30 -11.80 14.49
N VAL A 19 -20.30 -11.70 15.81
CA VAL A 19 -20.51 -10.42 16.50
C VAL A 19 -19.31 -9.56 16.13
N GLN A 20 -19.53 -8.52 15.33
CA GLN A 20 -18.53 -7.48 15.06
C GLN A 20 -18.01 -6.95 16.41
N ARG A 21 -16.73 -7.20 16.70
CA ARG A 21 -15.99 -6.60 17.81
C ARG A 21 -14.65 -6.09 17.26
N GLN A 22 -14.69 -5.06 16.41
CA GLN A 22 -13.48 -4.36 15.97
C GLN A 22 -13.03 -3.41 17.10
N ASN A 23 -11.96 -3.78 17.81
CA ASN A 23 -11.39 -3.02 18.92
C ASN A 23 -10.07 -2.31 18.56
N VAL A 24 -9.40 -2.72 17.49
CA VAL A 24 -8.20 -2.09 16.93
C VAL A 24 -8.63 -0.98 15.96
N PRO A 25 -8.10 0.26 16.07
CA PRO A 25 -8.42 1.32 15.12
C PRO A 25 -7.95 1.00 13.70
N ASP A 26 -8.87 1.05 12.72
CA ASP A 26 -8.59 0.72 11.31
C ASP A 26 -7.62 1.70 10.61
N ASN A 27 -7.32 2.85 11.22
CA ASN A 27 -6.56 3.97 10.62
C ASN A 27 -5.28 4.33 11.38
N LEU A 28 -4.66 3.36 12.06
CA LEU A 28 -3.35 3.56 12.70
C LEU A 28 -2.26 3.81 11.67
N ILE A 29 -1.79 5.06 11.61
CA ILE A 29 -0.57 5.45 10.89
C ILE A 29 0.64 5.32 11.83
N PRO A 30 1.88 5.17 11.30
CA PRO A 30 3.05 5.05 12.15
C PRO A 30 3.27 6.29 13.03
N PHE A 31 3.53 6.05 14.31
CA PHE A 31 3.66 7.08 15.33
C PHE A 31 4.80 6.83 16.32
N MET A 32 5.33 5.59 16.36
CA MET A 32 6.31 5.16 17.35
C MET A 32 7.70 5.69 17.03
N GLU A 33 8.23 6.50 17.93
CA GLU A 33 9.66 6.83 18.03
C GLU A 33 10.37 5.74 18.86
N ARG A 34 11.71 5.71 18.82
CA ARG A 34 12.47 4.78 19.65
C ARG A 34 12.26 5.09 21.14
N PRO A 35 12.11 4.06 21.99
CA PRO A 35 11.86 4.24 23.42
C PRO A 35 13.15 4.55 24.21
N PHE A 36 14.26 4.88 23.55
CA PHE A 36 15.55 5.19 24.19
C PHE A 36 16.33 6.20 23.36
N GLY A 37 17.22 6.95 24.01
CA GLY A 37 18.05 7.95 23.36
C GLY A 37 19.16 7.35 22.50
N ALA A 38 19.44 7.97 21.35
CA ALA A 38 20.62 7.69 20.54
C ALA A 38 21.85 8.40 21.14
N SER A 39 22.29 8.02 22.34
CA SER A 39 23.60 8.48 22.82
C SER A 39 24.69 7.64 22.18
N ASP A 40 25.46 8.25 21.28
CA ASP A 40 26.71 7.79 20.65
C ASP A 40 27.01 6.29 20.77
N SER A 41 26.82 5.56 19.66
CA SER A 41 27.29 4.20 19.35
C SER A 41 26.55 2.97 19.90
N THR A 42 25.60 3.10 20.83
CA THR A 42 24.91 1.90 21.38
C THR A 42 23.53 1.73 20.75
N ARG A 43 23.40 0.82 19.77
CA ARG A 43 22.09 0.27 19.40
C ARG A 43 21.83 -0.99 20.21
N TYR A 44 20.67 -1.03 20.85
CA TYR A 44 20.27 -2.17 21.67
C TYR A 44 19.67 -3.24 20.77
N PRO A 45 20.19 -4.48 20.81
CA PRO A 45 19.75 -5.52 19.90
C PRO A 45 18.33 -5.95 20.22
N ILE A 46 17.52 -6.11 19.17
CA ILE A 46 16.27 -6.88 19.25
C ILE A 46 16.64 -8.36 19.14
N GLN A 47 16.27 -9.14 20.14
CA GLN A 47 16.65 -10.56 20.23
C GLN A 47 15.45 -11.50 20.24
N SER A 48 14.24 -10.98 20.52
CA SER A 48 13.01 -11.75 20.56
C SER A 48 11.80 -10.89 20.19
N PHE A 49 10.84 -11.50 19.48
CA PHE A 49 9.46 -11.01 19.22
C PHE A 49 8.42 -11.85 19.96
N ILE A 50 8.87 -12.53 21.00
CA ILE A 50 8.08 -13.39 21.88
C ILE A 50 8.49 -12.91 23.27
N ASP A 51 7.52 -12.43 24.06
CA ASP A 51 7.53 -11.93 25.47
C ASP A 51 8.54 -12.54 26.47
N HIS A 52 9.79 -12.74 26.08
CA HIS A 52 10.83 -13.46 26.79
C HIS A 52 12.16 -13.23 26.05
N TYR A 53 13.10 -12.60 26.72
CA TYR A 53 14.49 -12.44 26.26
C TYR A 53 15.15 -13.77 25.82
N TRP A 54 14.75 -14.91 26.44
CA TRP A 54 15.26 -16.25 26.13
C TRP A 54 14.11 -17.21 25.74
N PRO A 55 13.57 -17.11 24.51
CA PRO A 55 12.40 -17.92 24.14
C PRO A 55 12.80 -19.39 23.99
N LEU A 56 12.22 -20.25 24.82
CA LEU A 56 12.27 -21.71 24.69
C LEU A 56 10.86 -22.21 24.41
N TRP A 57 10.35 -21.92 23.23
CA TRP A 57 9.02 -22.37 22.84
C TRP A 57 9.11 -23.57 21.89
N ARG A 58 8.53 -24.68 22.34
CA ARG A 58 8.51 -25.96 21.61
C ARG A 58 7.12 -26.56 21.72
N ASP A 59 6.18 -26.03 20.96
CA ASP A 59 4.93 -26.71 20.71
C ASP A 59 5.05 -27.54 19.42
N PRO A 60 4.93 -28.87 19.47
CA PRO A 60 5.00 -29.72 18.28
C PRO A 60 3.80 -29.57 17.33
N ASP A 61 2.70 -28.97 17.77
CA ASP A 61 1.47 -28.81 16.98
C ASP A 61 1.32 -27.41 16.34
N ASP A 62 2.22 -26.48 16.62
CA ASP A 62 2.03 -25.06 16.32
C ASP A 62 3.27 -24.49 15.57
N GLN A 63 3.04 -23.96 14.36
CA GLN A 63 4.11 -23.47 13.47
C GLN A 63 4.39 -22.00 13.80
N LEU A 64 5.64 -21.67 14.16
CA LEU A 64 6.03 -20.28 14.34
C LEU A 64 6.46 -19.68 13.01
N HIS A 65 6.02 -18.45 12.77
CA HIS A 65 6.32 -17.72 11.55
C HIS A 65 7.46 -16.73 11.80
N ARG A 66 7.97 -16.06 10.78
CA ARG A 66 8.61 -14.73 10.88
C ARG A 66 7.68 -13.79 10.12
N PHE A 67 7.72 -12.48 10.39
CA PHE A 67 6.85 -11.51 9.71
C PHE A 67 6.91 -11.57 8.18
N ASP A 68 7.96 -12.11 7.57
CA ASP A 68 8.08 -12.31 6.12
C ASP A 68 7.48 -13.64 5.61
N GLY A 69 6.74 -14.36 6.46
CA GLY A 69 6.04 -15.61 6.12
C GLY A 69 6.87 -16.88 6.28
N ARG A 70 8.17 -16.79 6.63
CA ARG A 70 9.02 -17.98 6.81
C ARG A 70 8.58 -18.78 8.04
N THR A 71 8.43 -20.10 7.90
CA THR A 71 8.00 -20.99 8.99
C THR A 71 9.16 -21.73 9.66
N PHE A 72 9.03 -21.96 10.96
CA PHE A 72 9.99 -22.67 11.79
C PHE A 72 9.31 -23.77 12.60
N PRO A 73 9.86 -25.00 12.60
CA PRO A 73 9.28 -26.14 13.30
C PRO A 73 9.47 -26.10 14.83
N PHE A 74 10.35 -25.22 15.32
CA PHE A 74 10.57 -24.93 16.73
C PHE A 74 11.40 -23.65 16.84
N VAL A 75 11.31 -22.97 17.98
CA VAL A 75 12.09 -21.76 18.25
C VAL A 75 13.00 -22.03 19.43
N ILE A 76 14.28 -22.11 19.11
CA ILE A 76 15.33 -22.00 20.10
C ILE A 76 15.72 -20.53 20.22
N ALA A 77 16.20 -20.18 21.40
CA ALA A 77 16.81 -18.91 21.72
C ALA A 77 17.71 -18.41 20.55
N GLY A 78 17.45 -17.20 20.04
CA GLY A 78 18.22 -16.59 18.96
C GLY A 78 17.78 -16.95 17.52
N VAL A 79 16.63 -17.57 17.32
CA VAL A 79 15.96 -17.63 16.00
C VAL A 79 14.99 -16.46 15.91
N SER A 80 14.99 -15.73 14.78
CA SER A 80 13.99 -14.69 14.53
C SER A 80 12.63 -15.29 14.19
N ALA A 81 12.06 -15.95 15.16
CA ALA A 81 10.70 -16.40 15.05
C ALA A 81 9.79 -15.43 15.78
N TYR A 82 8.61 -15.39 15.19
CA TYR A 82 7.50 -14.54 15.46
C TYR A 82 6.40 -15.47 15.94
N SER A 83 6.19 -15.50 17.25
CA SER A 83 5.04 -16.19 17.86
C SER A 83 3.94 -15.24 18.26
N SER A 84 4.05 -13.97 17.86
CA SER A 84 2.95 -13.04 17.93
C SER A 84 2.43 -12.77 19.35
N HIS A 85 3.29 -12.93 20.35
CA HIS A 85 2.95 -12.87 21.77
C HIS A 85 3.74 -11.78 22.50
N GLN A 86 2.98 -10.78 23.01
CA GLN A 86 3.33 -9.68 23.92
C GLN A 86 4.73 -9.09 23.66
N GLY A 87 4.83 -8.20 22.67
CA GLY A 87 5.88 -7.19 22.66
C GLY A 87 7.24 -7.57 22.11
N ILE A 88 8.13 -6.57 22.16
CA ILE A 88 9.49 -6.58 21.65
C ILE A 88 10.44 -6.44 22.82
N ASP A 89 11.44 -7.33 22.87
CA ASP A 89 12.48 -7.28 23.87
C ASP A 89 13.78 -6.68 23.30
N TYR A 90 14.14 -5.52 23.84
CA TYR A 90 15.43 -4.89 23.61
C TYR A 90 16.40 -5.29 24.71
N ALA A 91 17.53 -5.89 24.35
CA ALA A 91 18.57 -6.23 25.33
C ALA A 91 19.29 -4.98 25.81
N MET A 92 19.11 -4.60 27.08
CA MET A 92 19.66 -3.36 27.63
C MET A 92 19.70 -3.34 29.15
N ASP A 93 20.73 -2.70 29.71
CA ASP A 93 20.83 -2.41 31.14
C ASP A 93 21.10 -0.92 31.38
N GLY A 94 20.33 -0.33 32.29
CA GLY A 94 20.53 1.03 32.78
C GLY A 94 20.19 2.14 31.78
N ALA A 95 19.71 1.80 30.58
CA ALA A 95 19.32 2.77 29.57
C ALA A 95 18.09 3.57 30.02
N GLU A 96 18.08 4.89 29.79
CA GLU A 96 16.88 5.70 29.99
C GLU A 96 15.79 5.33 29.00
N ILE A 97 14.59 5.05 29.51
CA ILE A 97 13.42 4.70 28.70
C ILE A 97 12.50 5.92 28.56
N TYR A 98 12.04 6.15 27.34
CA TYR A 98 11.16 7.23 26.94
C TYR A 98 9.88 6.65 26.31
N PRO A 99 8.73 7.35 26.39
CA PRO A 99 7.54 6.89 25.69
C PRO A 99 7.77 7.00 24.16
N VAL A 100 7.14 6.12 23.39
CA VAL A 100 7.30 6.07 21.92
C VAL A 100 6.55 7.21 21.24
N ALA A 101 5.59 7.84 21.94
CA ALA A 101 4.88 9.03 21.51
C ALA A 101 4.33 9.80 22.70
N GLU A 102 3.78 10.99 22.44
CA GLU A 102 3.09 11.77 23.48
C GLU A 102 1.89 11.00 24.03
N GLY A 103 1.72 11.02 25.35
CA GLY A 103 0.58 10.39 26.00
C GLY A 103 0.43 10.78 27.47
N ILE A 104 -0.48 10.08 28.15
CA ILE A 104 -0.73 10.21 29.58
C ILE A 104 -0.44 8.87 30.24
N VAL A 105 0.26 8.86 31.37
CA VAL A 105 0.44 7.66 32.20
C VAL A 105 -0.94 7.19 32.67
N TYR A 106 -1.38 6.03 32.19
CA TYR A 106 -2.77 5.59 32.28
C TYR A 106 -3.17 5.18 33.70
N GLN A 107 -2.30 4.41 34.35
CA GLN A 107 -2.49 3.89 35.70
C GLN A 107 -1.25 4.15 36.56
N GLU A 108 -1.36 3.94 37.88
CA GLU A 108 -0.18 3.98 38.73
C GLU A 108 0.84 2.94 38.25
N PRO A 109 2.11 3.32 38.01
CA PRO A 109 3.14 2.39 37.60
C PRO A 109 3.26 1.20 38.56
N ASP A 110 3.42 -0.02 38.03
CA ASP A 110 3.59 -1.21 38.86
C ASP A 110 5.07 -1.42 39.19
N PRO A 111 5.51 -1.21 40.45
CA PRO A 111 6.90 -1.39 40.84
C PRO A 111 7.34 -2.86 40.88
N LEU A 112 6.41 -3.82 40.90
CA LEU A 112 6.74 -5.26 40.92
C LEU A 112 7.18 -5.76 39.55
N CYS A 113 6.67 -5.13 38.49
CA CYS A 113 7.02 -5.44 37.11
C CYS A 113 7.87 -4.37 36.46
N GLY A 114 8.12 -3.24 37.15
CA GLY A 114 8.76 -2.10 36.52
C GLY A 114 7.93 -1.54 35.37
N GLU A 115 6.59 -1.59 35.53
CA GLU A 115 5.65 -1.33 34.43
C GLU A 115 5.18 0.12 34.41
N VAL A 116 5.19 0.70 33.22
CA VAL A 116 4.47 1.95 32.92
C VAL A 116 3.55 1.71 31.73
N LEU A 117 2.29 2.12 31.85
CA LEU A 117 1.33 2.17 30.73
C LEU A 117 1.11 3.61 30.30
N VAL A 118 1.28 3.90 29.01
CA VAL A 118 1.07 5.23 28.43
C VAL A 118 -0.11 5.17 27.47
N TYR A 119 -1.12 5.99 27.70
CA TYR A 119 -2.29 6.15 26.84
C TYR A 119 -2.11 7.27 25.85
N HIS A 120 -2.26 6.93 24.57
CA HIS A 120 -2.17 7.85 23.45
C HIS A 120 -3.58 8.25 23.02
N GLU A 121 -4.11 9.30 23.67
CA GLU A 121 -5.52 9.74 23.54
C GLU A 121 -5.98 9.98 22.10
N SER A 122 -5.08 10.48 21.25
CA SER A 122 -5.36 10.77 19.84
C SER A 122 -5.45 9.53 18.95
N LEU A 123 -4.89 8.41 19.41
CA LEU A 123 -4.80 7.15 18.69
C LEU A 123 -5.72 6.08 19.29
N GLY A 124 -6.14 6.24 20.55
CA GLY A 124 -7.00 5.28 21.24
C GLY A 124 -6.29 3.98 21.64
N ILE A 125 -4.97 4.01 21.83
CA ILE A 125 -4.13 2.85 22.16
C ILE A 125 -3.28 3.08 23.41
N LEU A 126 -2.80 1.99 24.01
CA LEU A 126 -1.80 1.97 25.07
C LEU A 126 -0.45 1.47 24.52
N THR A 127 0.63 1.96 25.10
CA THR A 127 1.91 1.27 25.08
C THR A 127 2.32 0.87 26.49
N GLN A 128 2.92 -0.31 26.60
CA GLN A 128 3.36 -0.92 27.84
C GLN A 128 4.88 -1.06 27.81
N TYR A 129 5.51 -0.61 28.90
CA TYR A 129 6.95 -0.68 29.12
C TYR A 129 7.18 -1.46 30.39
N MET A 130 7.94 -2.54 30.37
CA MET A 130 8.17 -3.40 31.55
C MET A 130 9.67 -3.59 31.84
N HIS A 131 9.93 -4.23 32.99
CA HIS A 131 11.25 -4.61 33.49
C HIS A 131 12.16 -3.43 33.85
N MET A 132 11.60 -2.23 33.98
CA MET A 132 12.33 -1.03 34.35
C MET A 132 12.51 -0.88 35.87
N ARG A 133 13.63 -0.28 36.28
CA ARG A 133 13.83 0.24 37.64
C ARG A 133 13.69 1.75 37.68
N ASP A 134 13.65 2.29 38.90
CA ASP A 134 13.71 3.73 39.15
C ASP A 134 12.70 4.55 38.33
N ILE A 135 11.43 4.12 38.35
CA ILE A 135 10.32 4.79 37.64
C ILE A 135 10.21 6.26 38.08
N GLN A 136 10.13 7.16 37.09
CA GLN A 136 10.19 8.62 37.26
C GLN A 136 8.84 9.32 37.04
N VAL A 137 7.79 8.56 36.75
CA VAL A 137 6.46 9.10 36.38
C VAL A 137 5.37 8.59 37.32
N THR A 138 4.22 9.27 37.30
CA THR A 138 3.05 8.95 38.15
C THR A 138 1.77 8.95 37.33
N GLN A 139 0.71 8.29 37.82
CA GLN A 139 -0.58 8.25 37.11
C GLN A 139 -1.08 9.66 36.73
N GLY A 140 -1.60 9.80 35.50
CA GLY A 140 -2.16 11.04 34.98
C GLY A 140 -1.12 12.05 34.51
N GLN A 141 0.18 11.76 34.68
CA GLN A 141 1.25 12.61 34.16
C GLN A 141 1.28 12.54 32.63
N ARG A 142 1.35 13.71 31.99
CA ARG A 142 1.63 13.81 30.55
C ARG A 142 3.12 13.57 30.30
N VAL A 143 3.43 12.69 29.35
CA VAL A 143 4.79 12.27 29.02
C VAL A 143 5.06 12.52 27.54
N TYR A 144 6.32 12.78 27.21
CA TYR A 144 6.75 13.14 25.85
C TYR A 144 7.93 12.27 25.40
N PRO A 145 7.99 11.93 24.09
CA PRO A 145 9.00 11.03 23.55
C PRO A 145 10.39 11.69 23.51
N PHE A 146 11.42 10.88 23.23
CA PHE A 146 12.81 11.33 23.24
C PHE A 146 13.08 12.55 22.34
N ALA A 147 12.49 12.59 21.13
CA ALA A 147 12.70 13.71 20.20
C ALA A 147 12.05 15.03 20.67
N SER A 148 11.20 14.99 21.70
CA SER A 148 10.57 16.19 22.25
C SER A 148 11.58 17.04 23.04
N PRO A 149 11.52 18.38 22.93
CA PRO A 149 12.28 19.25 23.83
C PRO A 149 11.87 19.08 25.31
N ASN A 150 10.66 18.56 25.56
CA ASN A 150 10.12 18.25 26.89
C ASN A 150 10.14 16.75 27.20
N ARG A 151 11.03 15.98 26.55
CA ARG A 151 11.15 14.52 26.72
C ARG A 151 11.09 14.10 28.19
N THR A 152 10.39 13.00 28.44
CA THR A 152 10.16 12.49 29.79
C THR A 152 10.75 11.09 29.92
N VAL A 153 11.67 10.91 30.86
CA VAL A 153 12.17 9.58 31.23
C VAL A 153 11.07 8.87 31.99
N LEU A 154 10.70 7.66 31.58
CA LEU A 154 9.75 6.79 32.27
C LEU A 154 10.43 6.03 33.42
N GLY A 155 11.63 5.52 33.16
CA GLY A 155 12.44 4.73 34.07
C GLY A 155 13.74 4.29 33.38
N TYR A 156 14.41 3.29 33.95
CA TYR A 156 15.66 2.77 33.41
C TYR A 156 15.53 1.28 33.15
N ALA A 157 15.95 0.81 31.98
CA ALA A 157 16.00 -0.62 31.68
C ALA A 157 16.77 -1.40 32.74
N SER A 158 16.28 -2.59 33.06
CA SER A 158 16.78 -3.43 34.14
C SER A 158 16.22 -4.85 33.97
N ASN A 159 16.33 -5.65 35.02
CA ASN A 159 15.73 -6.98 35.14
C ASN A 159 14.66 -7.03 36.24
N VAL A 160 13.83 -5.98 36.39
CA VAL A 160 12.75 -6.01 37.40
C VAL A 160 11.74 -7.09 37.03
N SER A 161 11.55 -8.05 37.92
CA SER A 161 10.79 -9.27 37.67
C SER A 161 9.98 -9.65 38.91
N SER A 162 8.82 -10.27 38.70
CA SER A 162 8.03 -10.90 39.76
C SER A 162 7.32 -12.15 39.23
N ASP A 163 6.64 -12.88 40.11
CA ASP A 163 5.82 -14.05 39.71
C ASP A 163 4.71 -13.70 38.69
N ARG A 164 4.34 -12.42 38.54
CA ARG A 164 3.32 -11.94 37.58
C ARG A 164 3.89 -11.56 36.22
N CYS A 165 5.20 -11.32 36.15
CA CYS A 165 5.93 -10.83 34.98
C CYS A 165 7.36 -11.41 35.06
N PRO A 166 7.49 -12.73 34.92
CA PRO A 166 8.74 -13.42 35.15
C PRO A 166 9.73 -13.18 33.99
N ILE A 167 10.95 -12.79 34.31
CA ILE A 167 12.08 -12.87 33.39
C ILE A 167 12.69 -14.28 33.49
N PHE A 168 13.03 -14.87 32.35
CA PHE A 168 13.65 -16.19 32.30
C PHE A 168 15.18 -16.07 32.33
N PRO A 169 15.86 -16.94 33.09
CA PRO A 169 17.30 -16.90 33.16
C PRO A 169 17.94 -17.33 31.84
N ASP A 170 19.14 -16.81 31.60
CA ASP A 170 20.00 -17.19 30.50
C ASP A 170 20.59 -18.60 30.63
N ALA A 171 21.40 -18.99 29.64
CA ALA A 171 22.12 -20.26 29.67
C ALA A 171 23.04 -20.44 30.90
N ASN A 172 23.41 -19.35 31.58
CA ASN A 172 24.25 -19.33 32.78
C ASN A 172 23.44 -19.22 34.08
N GLY A 173 22.12 -19.06 34.02
CA GLY A 173 21.26 -18.87 35.19
C GLY A 173 21.08 -17.41 35.64
N GLU A 174 21.57 -16.42 34.89
CA GLU A 174 21.45 -14.99 35.17
C GLU A 174 20.17 -14.40 34.54
N LEU A 175 19.55 -13.40 35.17
CA LEU A 175 18.37 -12.71 34.61
C LEU A 175 18.82 -11.55 33.73
N PRO A 176 18.74 -11.69 32.39
CA PRO A 176 19.24 -10.67 31.47
C PRO A 176 18.36 -9.41 31.53
N PRO A 177 18.96 -8.23 31.74
CA PRO A 177 18.23 -6.97 31.75
C PRO A 177 17.78 -6.61 30.33
N HIS A 178 16.54 -6.15 30.21
CA HIS A 178 15.93 -5.77 28.93
C HIS A 178 14.77 -4.79 29.14
N LEU A 179 14.34 -4.17 28.04
CA LEU A 179 13.05 -3.51 27.94
C LEU A 179 12.10 -4.41 27.15
N HIS A 180 10.96 -4.75 27.75
CA HIS A 180 9.82 -5.28 27.02
C HIS A 180 8.90 -4.11 26.63
N LEU A 181 8.58 -4.00 25.34
CA LEU A 181 7.70 -2.98 24.77
C LEU A 181 6.52 -3.63 24.03
N SER A 182 5.29 -3.32 24.45
CA SER A 182 4.06 -3.79 23.80
C SER A 182 3.15 -2.64 23.37
N VAL A 183 2.36 -2.84 22.31
CA VAL A 183 1.30 -1.92 21.85
C VAL A 183 -0.04 -2.63 21.99
N VAL A 184 -1.04 -1.94 22.55
CA VAL A 184 -2.32 -2.56 22.94
C VAL A 184 -3.51 -1.68 22.55
N ALA A 185 -4.58 -2.29 22.05
CA ALA A 185 -5.89 -1.69 21.83
C ALA A 185 -7.01 -2.44 22.59
N GLY A 186 -8.25 -1.98 22.45
CA GLY A 186 -9.44 -2.64 23.02
C GLY A 186 -9.95 -2.07 24.36
N ASP A 187 -10.64 -2.91 25.14
CA ASP A 187 -11.30 -2.50 26.40
C ASP A 187 -10.27 -2.35 27.54
N LEU A 188 -9.69 -1.15 27.63
CA LEU A 188 -8.61 -0.78 28.54
C LEU A 188 -8.98 -0.84 30.05
N GLY A 189 -10.23 -1.21 30.38
CA GLY A 189 -10.71 -1.36 31.75
C GLY A 189 -10.43 -2.73 32.38
N THR A 190 -10.08 -3.75 31.60
CA THR A 190 -9.73 -5.09 32.10
C THR A 190 -8.65 -5.75 31.23
N ILE A 191 -7.51 -6.12 31.84
CA ILE A 191 -6.35 -6.75 31.16
C ILE A 191 -6.74 -7.99 30.33
N ALA A 192 -7.80 -8.73 30.71
CA ALA A 192 -8.28 -9.92 30.00
C ALA A 192 -8.94 -9.67 28.62
N LYS A 193 -8.81 -8.47 28.04
CA LYS A 193 -9.40 -8.07 26.74
C LYS A 193 -8.52 -7.12 25.89
N TRP A 194 -7.24 -7.02 26.22
CA TRP A 194 -6.20 -6.28 25.50
C TRP A 194 -5.83 -6.90 24.14
N ASP A 195 -6.15 -6.21 23.06
CA ASP A 195 -5.79 -6.63 21.72
C ASP A 195 -4.36 -6.13 21.40
N TYR A 196 -3.37 -7.02 21.44
CA TYR A 196 -1.97 -6.67 21.15
C TYR A 196 -1.78 -6.36 19.65
N ILE A 197 -1.03 -5.31 19.35
CA ILE A 197 -0.69 -4.91 17.98
C ILE A 197 0.80 -5.13 17.76
N GLU A 198 1.16 -5.88 16.72
CA GLU A 198 2.55 -6.06 16.33
C GLU A 198 3.03 -4.86 15.49
N PRO A 199 4.03 -4.07 15.94
CA PRO A 199 4.44 -2.84 15.26
C PRO A 199 5.35 -3.02 14.03
N PHE A 200 5.75 -4.26 13.67
CA PHE A 200 6.61 -4.55 12.50
C PHE A 200 5.85 -4.91 11.22
N GLY A 201 4.53 -5.09 11.30
CA GLY A 201 3.71 -5.51 10.15
C GLY A 201 3.92 -6.97 9.73
N TRP A 202 3.01 -7.44 8.88
CA TRP A 202 3.10 -8.76 8.26
C TRP A 202 3.36 -8.61 6.77
N TRP A 203 4.33 -9.39 6.27
CA TRP A 203 4.92 -9.31 4.93
C TRP A 203 4.97 -10.68 4.24
N GLY A 204 4.42 -11.72 4.87
CA GLY A 204 4.29 -13.04 4.25
C GLY A 204 3.23 -13.05 3.16
N GLU A 205 3.34 -14.01 2.23
CA GLU A 205 2.34 -14.20 1.16
C GLU A 205 0.99 -14.78 1.67
N GLY A 206 0.99 -15.36 2.87
CA GLY A 206 -0.21 -15.87 3.53
C GLY A 206 -0.93 -14.79 4.35
N PRO A 207 -2.16 -15.08 4.85
CA PRO A 207 -2.83 -14.18 5.77
C PRO A 207 -1.96 -13.93 7.01
N ASP A 208 -2.09 -12.73 7.59
CA ASP A 208 -1.45 -12.43 8.87
C ASP A 208 -1.95 -13.45 9.90
N PRO A 209 -1.07 -14.30 10.45
CA PRO A 209 -1.49 -15.32 11.41
C PRO A 209 -2.14 -14.71 12.66
N LEU A 210 -1.96 -13.40 12.90
CA LEU A 210 -2.61 -12.70 13.98
C LEU A 210 -4.05 -12.29 13.71
N GLU A 211 -4.39 -11.91 12.47
CA GLU A 211 -5.74 -11.41 12.16
C GLU A 211 -6.83 -12.51 12.33
N ASP A 212 -6.42 -13.78 12.29
CA ASP A 212 -7.28 -14.97 12.41
C ASP A 212 -7.05 -15.79 13.71
N TYR A 213 -6.24 -15.33 14.66
CA TYR A 213 -5.93 -16.07 15.91
C TYR A 213 -7.11 -16.06 16.91
N ASP A 214 -8.19 -16.79 16.60
CA ASP A 214 -9.40 -16.92 17.43
C ASP A 214 -9.25 -18.02 18.49
N GLN A 215 -8.26 -17.90 19.38
CA GLN A 215 -8.19 -18.71 20.62
C GLN A 215 -9.01 -18.09 21.77
N GLY A 216 -9.97 -17.20 21.44
CA GLY A 216 -11.04 -16.78 22.35
C GLY A 216 -10.72 -15.68 23.35
N LEU A 217 -9.58 -14.98 23.25
CA LEU A 217 -9.26 -13.86 24.16
C LEU A 217 -8.66 -12.61 23.51
N TRP A 218 -8.12 -12.67 22.29
CA TRP A 218 -7.35 -11.56 21.69
C TRP A 218 -7.59 -11.51 20.17
N GLN A 219 -7.95 -10.35 19.61
CA GLN A 219 -7.89 -10.06 18.17
C GLN A 219 -6.68 -9.16 17.93
N SER A 220 -5.52 -9.77 17.76
CA SER A 220 -4.27 -9.09 17.47
C SER A 220 -4.09 -8.92 15.96
N GLY A 221 -3.25 -7.99 15.54
CA GLY A 221 -2.93 -7.79 14.13
C GLY A 221 -1.59 -7.08 13.96
N SER A 222 -0.95 -7.25 12.81
CA SER A 222 0.34 -6.65 12.54
C SER A 222 0.20 -5.37 11.72
N ARG A 223 0.83 -4.28 12.17
CA ARG A 223 0.84 -2.98 11.49
C ARG A 223 2.25 -2.40 11.58
N TRP A 224 2.77 -1.81 10.51
CA TRP A 224 3.99 -1.01 10.65
C TRP A 224 3.67 0.26 11.45
N LEU A 225 4.18 0.37 12.68
CA LEU A 225 3.88 1.50 13.58
C LEU A 225 5.06 2.44 13.82
N TRP A 226 6.24 2.08 13.32
CA TRP A 226 7.46 2.86 13.46
C TRP A 226 7.44 4.13 12.61
N LYS A 227 7.50 5.28 13.28
CA LYS A 227 7.48 6.59 12.67
C LYS A 227 8.77 6.84 11.91
N GLY A 228 8.63 7.41 10.72
CA GLY A 228 9.72 8.00 10.00
C GLY A 228 9.27 8.61 8.68
N ASP A 229 10.22 8.87 7.80
CA ASP A 229 9.99 9.53 6.52
C ASP A 229 10.33 8.61 5.33
N LYS A 230 10.82 9.18 4.22
CA LYS A 230 11.17 8.42 3.01
C LYS A 230 12.67 8.15 2.88
N ILE A 231 13.47 8.41 3.92
CA ILE A 231 14.88 8.06 4.01
C ILE A 231 15.08 7.38 5.35
N ALA A 232 15.16 6.05 5.36
CA ALA A 232 15.39 5.28 6.57
C ALA A 232 16.89 5.02 6.75
N GLU A 233 17.50 5.70 7.71
CA GLU A 233 18.86 5.43 8.18
C GLU A 233 18.83 4.36 9.27
N ASP A 234 19.89 3.57 9.43
CA ASP A 234 20.07 2.67 10.58
C ASP A 234 19.85 3.38 11.93
N GLY A 235 20.10 4.69 11.94
CA GLY A 235 19.79 5.73 12.93
C GLY A 235 18.40 5.74 13.53
N GLU A 236 17.38 5.41 12.76
CA GLU A 236 16.03 5.93 12.97
C GLU A 236 15.05 4.89 13.49
N ALA A 237 13.93 5.34 14.05
CA ALA A 237 12.88 4.44 14.55
C ALA A 237 12.33 3.51 13.46
N GLN A 238 12.32 3.97 12.20
CA GLN A 238 11.87 3.20 11.05
C GLN A 238 12.92 2.18 10.52
N ALA A 239 14.01 1.94 11.25
CA ALA A 239 15.04 0.97 10.91
C ALA A 239 15.41 0.12 12.13
N GLU A 240 15.43 -1.19 11.96
CA GLU A 240 15.64 -2.13 13.05
C GLU A 240 16.46 -3.35 12.60
N LEU A 241 17.29 -3.85 13.51
CA LEU A 241 18.17 -5.00 13.31
C LEU A 241 17.83 -6.10 14.29
N PHE A 242 17.69 -7.32 13.78
CA PHE A 242 17.61 -8.49 14.63
C PHE A 242 18.99 -9.08 14.89
N HIS A 243 19.25 -9.36 16.16
CA HIS A 243 20.47 -9.97 16.64
C HIS A 243 20.13 -11.30 17.31
N PRO A 244 20.60 -12.44 16.79
CA PRO A 244 20.48 -13.70 17.50
C PRO A 244 21.32 -13.65 18.79
N LEU A 245 20.95 -14.42 19.81
CA LEU A 245 21.64 -14.41 21.11
C LEU A 245 23.12 -14.81 21.06
N ASP A 246 23.55 -15.54 20.04
CA ASP A 246 24.96 -15.86 19.85
C ASP A 246 25.69 -14.64 19.27
N GLU A 247 26.51 -14.00 20.10
CA GLU A 247 27.25 -12.79 19.73
C GLU A 247 28.14 -12.96 18.50
N ALA A 248 28.57 -14.17 18.17
CA ALA A 248 29.34 -14.44 16.95
C ALA A 248 28.57 -14.13 15.66
N TYR A 249 27.26 -13.91 15.77
CA TYR A 249 26.32 -13.65 14.71
C TYR A 249 25.76 -12.22 14.78
N HIS A 250 26.20 -11.40 15.72
CA HIS A 250 25.75 -10.01 15.81
C HIS A 250 26.21 -9.19 14.61
N TRP A 251 25.40 -8.20 14.25
CA TRP A 251 25.81 -7.13 13.35
C TRP A 251 27.00 -6.36 13.95
N GLN A 252 27.99 -6.08 13.11
CA GLN A 252 29.18 -5.34 13.49
C GLN A 252 29.06 -3.91 12.98
N ARG A 253 29.20 -2.95 13.90
CA ARG A 253 29.18 -1.53 13.57
C ARG A 253 30.39 -1.14 12.73
N ASP A 254 30.19 -0.29 11.74
CA ASP A 254 31.22 0.34 10.94
C ASP A 254 30.93 1.84 10.86
N PRO A 255 31.83 2.73 11.32
CA PRO A 255 31.60 4.18 11.29
C PRO A 255 31.66 4.78 9.87
N ARG A 256 31.82 3.95 8.83
CA ARG A 256 31.64 4.33 7.44
C ARG A 256 30.18 4.08 7.07
N GLY A 257 29.61 4.90 6.19
CA GLY A 257 28.23 4.74 5.72
C GLY A 257 27.55 6.08 5.55
N TYR A 258 26.26 6.07 5.22
CA TYR A 258 25.45 7.27 5.20
C TYR A 258 25.41 7.90 6.59
N GLN A 259 25.60 9.21 6.67
CA GLN A 259 25.70 9.97 7.92
C GLN A 259 26.74 9.47 8.96
N GLY A 260 27.67 8.58 8.56
CA GLY A 260 28.78 8.13 9.40
C GLY A 260 28.49 6.92 10.30
N ASP A 261 27.47 6.13 9.97
CA ASP A 261 27.21 4.84 10.61
C ASP A 261 26.74 3.79 9.59
N SER A 262 26.99 2.52 9.89
CA SER A 262 26.42 1.37 9.22
C SER A 262 26.74 0.10 10.00
N TRP A 263 26.14 -1.00 9.56
CA TRP A 263 26.28 -2.31 10.17
C TRP A 263 26.55 -3.36 9.11
N TRP A 264 27.36 -4.36 9.43
CA TRP A 264 27.54 -5.50 8.54
C TRP A 264 27.47 -6.83 9.27
N ASN A 265 27.06 -7.86 8.53
CA ASN A 265 27.09 -9.24 8.98
C ASN A 265 27.81 -10.11 7.93
N THR A 266 28.10 -11.37 8.28
CA THR A 266 28.63 -12.35 7.33
C THR A 266 27.52 -13.14 6.65
N THR A 267 27.61 -13.28 5.33
CA THR A 267 26.67 -14.03 4.50
C THR A 267 26.76 -15.55 4.72
N ARG A 268 25.64 -16.26 4.49
CA ARG A 268 25.50 -17.71 4.73
C ARG A 268 24.66 -18.37 3.64
N THR A 269 24.95 -19.63 3.33
CA THR A 269 24.19 -20.42 2.35
C THR A 269 22.89 -21.00 2.89
N SER A 270 22.72 -21.03 4.21
CA SER A 270 21.48 -21.42 4.86
C SER A 270 20.70 -20.18 5.29
N ASP A 271 19.49 -20.00 4.78
CA ASP A 271 18.56 -19.03 5.36
C ASP A 271 17.97 -19.64 6.64
N SER A 272 18.73 -19.64 7.74
CA SER A 272 18.26 -20.10 9.04
C SER A 272 17.24 -19.14 9.66
N GLY A 273 16.92 -18.02 8.98
CA GLY A 273 16.06 -16.97 9.49
C GLY A 273 16.67 -16.10 10.58
N GLN A 274 17.94 -16.33 10.96
CA GLN A 274 18.51 -15.81 12.19
C GLN A 274 18.97 -14.35 12.13
N ILE A 275 19.17 -13.76 10.95
CA ILE A 275 19.78 -12.43 10.84
C ILE A 275 19.16 -11.67 9.67
N TRP A 276 18.60 -10.52 9.98
CA TRP A 276 18.03 -9.61 9.01
C TRP A 276 18.03 -8.20 9.58
N GLY A 277 17.85 -7.24 8.68
CA GLY A 277 17.52 -5.86 9.00
C GLY A 277 16.32 -5.42 8.21
N ILE A 278 15.52 -4.54 8.77
CA ILE A 278 14.34 -3.97 8.13
C ILE A 278 14.41 -2.45 8.17
N TRP A 279 14.05 -1.83 7.05
CA TRP A 279 13.66 -0.44 6.98
C TRP A 279 12.21 -0.38 6.57
N GLY A 280 11.44 0.55 7.10
CA GLY A 280 10.07 0.76 6.66
C GLY A 280 9.73 2.21 6.44
N THR A 281 8.59 2.42 5.82
CA THR A 281 7.96 3.73 5.62
C THR A 281 6.45 3.52 5.47
N PHE A 282 5.72 4.62 5.36
CA PHE A 282 4.28 4.61 5.14
C PHE A 282 3.89 5.63 4.09
N PHE A 283 3.08 5.20 3.12
CA PHE A 283 2.54 6.04 2.06
C PHE A 283 1.10 6.41 2.39
N THR A 284 0.82 7.71 2.51
CA THR A 284 -0.56 8.20 2.55
C THR A 284 -1.22 8.09 1.17
N GLU A 285 -2.54 8.28 1.08
CA GLU A 285 -3.26 8.34 -0.20
C GLU A 285 -2.68 9.38 -1.18
N GLU A 286 -2.19 10.50 -0.67
CA GLU A 286 -1.58 11.55 -1.49
C GLU A 286 -0.14 11.23 -1.92
N GLU A 287 0.53 10.32 -1.20
CA GLU A 287 1.90 9.90 -1.46
C GLU A 287 1.99 8.63 -2.29
N ALA A 288 0.91 7.85 -2.40
CA ALA A 288 0.88 6.64 -3.22
C ALA A 288 1.28 6.94 -4.67
N GLY A 289 2.03 6.03 -5.27
CA GLY A 289 2.57 6.26 -6.59
C GLY A 289 3.88 5.53 -6.86
N GLN A 290 4.56 5.97 -7.90
CA GLN A 290 5.83 5.39 -8.32
C GLN A 290 6.99 5.96 -7.49
N TYR A 291 7.81 5.08 -6.91
CA TYR A 291 9.03 5.42 -6.19
C TYR A 291 10.20 4.57 -6.65
N ALA A 292 11.35 5.21 -6.74
CA ALA A 292 12.64 4.59 -6.82
C ALA A 292 13.09 4.25 -5.40
N VAL A 293 13.31 2.96 -5.14
CA VAL A 293 13.91 2.52 -3.89
C VAL A 293 15.41 2.47 -4.10
N TYR A 294 16.15 3.20 -3.29
CA TYR A 294 17.61 3.20 -3.27
C TYR A 294 18.12 2.59 -1.97
N ALA A 295 19.31 2.00 -2.04
CA ALA A 295 20.09 1.63 -0.88
C ALA A 295 21.51 2.19 -1.01
N THR A 296 22.15 2.44 0.12
CA THR A 296 23.56 2.82 0.18
C THR A 296 24.29 1.95 1.19
N TRP A 297 25.60 1.88 1.07
CA TRP A 297 26.48 1.11 1.95
C TRP A 297 27.95 1.49 1.72
N PRO A 298 28.84 1.21 2.70
CA PRO A 298 30.27 1.23 2.49
C PRO A 298 30.73 0.14 1.51
N GLN A 299 31.38 0.55 0.42
CA GLN A 299 32.06 -0.41 -0.47
C GLN A 299 33.33 -0.94 0.20
N ASP A 300 33.48 -2.27 0.19
CA ASP A 300 34.64 -2.97 0.72
C ASP A 300 34.89 -4.23 -0.12
N GLU A 301 36.15 -4.60 -0.34
CA GLU A 301 36.50 -5.80 -1.13
C GLU A 301 35.96 -7.10 -0.49
N GLN A 302 35.70 -7.06 0.81
CA GLN A 302 35.14 -8.17 1.58
C GLN A 302 33.62 -8.30 1.40
N ASN A 303 32.95 -7.32 0.77
CA ASN A 303 31.51 -7.35 0.57
C ASN A 303 31.09 -8.48 -0.35
N THR A 304 29.87 -8.94 -0.16
CA THR A 304 29.23 -9.90 -1.07
C THR A 304 28.86 -9.22 -2.38
N THR A 305 28.93 -9.99 -3.46
CA THR A 305 28.37 -9.60 -4.76
C THR A 305 26.88 -10.00 -4.89
N GLN A 306 26.31 -10.62 -3.86
CA GLN A 306 24.99 -11.25 -3.88
C GLN A 306 24.15 -10.82 -2.66
N ALA A 307 24.17 -9.53 -2.30
CA ALA A 307 23.31 -9.03 -1.22
C ALA A 307 21.85 -9.01 -1.68
N HIS A 308 20.92 -9.57 -0.89
CA HIS A 308 19.50 -9.63 -1.27
C HIS A 308 18.65 -8.67 -0.46
N TYR A 309 18.04 -7.72 -1.15
CA TYR A 309 17.02 -6.82 -0.63
C TYR A 309 15.64 -7.33 -1.05
N TYR A 310 14.68 -7.35 -0.13
CA TYR A 310 13.31 -7.77 -0.36
C TYR A 310 12.40 -6.56 -0.17
N ILE A 311 11.71 -6.16 -1.23
CA ILE A 311 10.86 -4.96 -1.23
C ILE A 311 9.42 -5.40 -1.04
N TYR A 312 8.77 -4.81 -0.04
CA TYR A 312 7.39 -5.02 0.34
C TYR A 312 6.62 -3.70 0.43
N GLY A 313 5.31 -3.77 0.20
CA GLY A 313 4.36 -2.70 0.40
C GLY A 313 3.00 -3.08 -0.13
N ASN A 314 1.99 -2.24 0.11
CA ASN A 314 0.69 -2.46 -0.49
C ASN A 314 0.82 -2.39 -2.03
N GLY A 315 0.40 -3.44 -2.73
CA GLY A 315 0.63 -3.62 -4.18
C GLY A 315 2.02 -4.14 -4.60
N VAL A 316 2.95 -4.34 -3.65
CA VAL A 316 4.31 -4.84 -3.91
C VAL A 316 4.65 -5.94 -2.92
N SER A 317 4.63 -7.21 -3.33
CA SER A 317 4.93 -8.31 -2.40
C SER A 317 6.22 -9.03 -2.76
N GLY A 318 7.17 -9.01 -1.83
CA GLY A 318 8.31 -9.94 -1.77
C GLY A 318 9.32 -9.88 -2.91
N ILE A 319 9.47 -8.74 -3.60
CA ILE A 319 10.39 -8.65 -4.73
C ILE A 319 11.84 -8.70 -4.24
N GLN A 320 12.55 -9.77 -4.60
CA GLN A 320 13.98 -9.92 -4.34
C GLN A 320 14.82 -9.17 -5.38
N VAL A 321 15.71 -8.30 -4.91
CA VAL A 321 16.73 -7.61 -5.71
C VAL A 321 18.11 -8.02 -5.19
N SER A 322 18.88 -8.67 -6.06
CA SER A 322 20.26 -9.08 -5.78
C SER A 322 21.24 -8.00 -6.24
N VAL A 323 22.14 -7.59 -5.34
CA VAL A 323 23.02 -6.43 -5.52
C VAL A 323 24.46 -6.79 -5.23
N ASP A 324 25.36 -6.32 -6.09
CA ASP A 324 26.80 -6.34 -5.84
C ASP A 324 27.15 -5.20 -4.88
N GLN A 325 27.41 -5.50 -3.60
CA GLN A 325 27.85 -4.52 -2.62
C GLN A 325 29.37 -4.23 -2.67
N ARG A 326 30.13 -4.97 -3.48
CA ARG A 326 31.60 -4.89 -3.61
C ARG A 326 32.02 -3.84 -4.64
N ASN A 327 31.43 -3.81 -5.85
CA ASN A 327 31.97 -3.09 -7.00
C ASN A 327 30.99 -2.16 -7.74
N GLN A 328 30.49 -1.08 -7.11
CA GLN A 328 29.51 -0.17 -7.75
C GLN A 328 30.03 1.23 -8.15
N GLY A 329 31.35 1.41 -8.31
CA GLY A 329 31.93 2.70 -8.74
C GLY A 329 32.05 3.74 -7.60
N SER A 330 33.15 4.51 -7.63
CA SER A 330 33.69 5.45 -6.61
C SER A 330 32.76 5.81 -5.43
N ALA A 331 32.96 5.32 -4.20
CA ALA A 331 34.06 5.48 -3.23
C ALA A 331 33.96 6.72 -2.32
N GLY A 332 33.73 6.50 -1.03
CA GLY A 332 34.26 7.32 0.07
C GLY A 332 33.46 8.54 0.54
N SER A 333 32.40 8.97 -0.15
CA SER A 333 31.47 9.99 0.33
C SER A 333 30.07 9.39 0.46
N GLY A 334 29.32 9.77 1.50
CA GLY A 334 27.93 9.34 1.74
C GLY A 334 26.91 9.79 0.68
N ASP A 335 27.33 9.97 -0.57
CA ASP A 335 26.54 10.45 -1.70
C ASP A 335 26.19 9.34 -2.72
N PHE A 336 26.72 8.12 -2.55
CA PHE A 336 26.37 6.98 -3.40
C PHE A 336 25.00 6.42 -2.99
N TRP A 337 24.09 6.28 -3.95
CA TRP A 337 22.79 5.63 -3.77
C TRP A 337 22.55 4.68 -4.94
N TYR A 338 22.51 3.38 -4.68
CA TYR A 338 22.21 2.36 -5.65
C TYR A 338 20.70 2.18 -5.79
N CYS A 339 20.18 2.35 -7.00
CA CYS A 339 18.78 2.07 -7.27
C CYS A 339 18.53 0.55 -7.19
N LEU A 340 17.74 0.12 -6.21
CA LEU A 340 17.23 -1.26 -6.12
C LEU A 340 16.13 -1.52 -7.16
N GLY A 341 15.36 -0.50 -7.51
CA GLY A 341 14.33 -0.59 -8.53
C GLY A 341 13.31 0.53 -8.42
N SER A 342 12.38 0.56 -9.36
CA SER A 342 11.23 1.46 -9.33
C SER A 342 9.97 0.64 -9.10
N PHE A 343 9.21 1.00 -8.08
CA PHE A 343 8.06 0.26 -7.59
C PHE A 343 6.87 1.21 -7.44
N HIS A 344 5.66 0.68 -7.60
CA HIS A 344 4.44 1.43 -7.33
C HIS A 344 3.92 1.04 -5.96
N PHE A 345 3.92 1.98 -5.01
CA PHE A 345 3.39 1.74 -3.67
C PHE A 345 2.00 2.32 -3.55
N GLU A 346 1.04 1.47 -3.21
CA GLU A 346 -0.30 1.89 -2.82
C GLU A 346 -0.29 2.49 -1.40
N PRO A 347 -1.37 3.17 -0.97
CA PRO A 347 -1.45 3.71 0.37
C PRO A 347 -1.29 2.59 1.41
N GLY A 348 -0.47 2.85 2.43
CA GLY A 348 -0.15 1.90 3.48
C GLY A 348 1.35 1.75 3.72
N SER A 349 1.68 0.75 4.51
CA SER A 349 3.05 0.46 4.93
C SER A 349 3.87 -0.14 3.79
N ALA A 350 5.16 0.15 3.79
CA ALA A 350 6.15 -0.48 2.93
C ALA A 350 7.41 -0.78 3.71
N ALA A 351 8.14 -1.80 3.30
CA ALA A 351 9.38 -2.21 3.94
C ALA A 351 10.42 -2.69 2.93
N VAL A 352 11.68 -2.54 3.29
CA VAL A 352 12.81 -3.21 2.66
C VAL A 352 13.46 -4.08 3.71
N ILE A 353 13.54 -5.38 3.45
CA ILE A 353 14.18 -6.36 4.33
C ILE A 353 15.49 -6.79 3.68
N LEU A 354 16.58 -6.73 4.42
CA LEU A 354 17.88 -7.26 4.04
C LEU A 354 18.15 -8.53 4.84
N ARG A 355 18.54 -9.61 4.15
CA ARG A 355 18.91 -10.89 4.78
C ARG A 355 20.39 -11.19 4.53
N ASN A 356 21.02 -11.91 5.43
CA ASN A 356 22.41 -12.37 5.25
C ASN A 356 22.52 -13.72 4.52
N TRP A 357 21.47 -14.16 3.85
CA TRP A 357 21.49 -15.38 3.06
C TRP A 357 22.06 -15.12 1.65
N VAL A 358 22.69 -16.13 1.03
CA VAL A 358 23.19 -16.13 -0.36
C VAL A 358 23.00 -17.50 -1.00
N GLU A 359 22.72 -17.57 -2.30
CA GLU A 359 22.64 -18.85 -3.01
C GLU A 359 24.02 -19.43 -3.35
N ASP A 360 25.01 -18.59 -3.66
CA ASP A 360 26.34 -19.02 -4.09
C ASP A 360 27.24 -19.36 -2.88
N PRO A 361 27.69 -20.62 -2.73
CA PRO A 361 28.65 -20.97 -1.68
C PRO A 361 29.97 -20.20 -1.72
N ALA A 362 30.37 -19.67 -2.88
CA ALA A 362 31.56 -18.82 -3.00
C ALA A 362 31.38 -17.43 -2.34
N GLU A 363 30.13 -17.00 -2.19
CA GLU A 363 29.78 -15.75 -1.53
C GLU A 363 29.53 -15.91 -0.03
N ALA A 364 29.63 -17.13 0.53
CA ALA A 364 29.53 -17.36 1.96
C ALA A 364 30.71 -16.74 2.75
N GLY A 365 30.42 -16.18 3.92
CA GLY A 365 31.41 -15.55 4.80
C GLY A 365 31.88 -14.17 4.32
N LYS A 366 31.25 -13.61 3.28
CA LYS A 366 31.46 -12.24 2.82
C LYS A 366 30.63 -11.27 3.64
N ARG A 367 30.96 -9.98 3.61
CA ARG A 367 30.19 -8.95 4.32
C ARG A 367 28.92 -8.60 3.56
N VAL A 368 27.82 -8.45 4.27
CA VAL A 368 26.59 -7.81 3.79
C VAL A 368 26.31 -6.61 4.68
N TYR A 369 26.09 -5.44 4.09
CA TYR A 369 25.93 -4.17 4.79
C TYR A 369 24.47 -3.72 4.87
N PHE A 370 24.08 -3.29 6.07
CA PHE A 370 22.86 -2.57 6.43
C PHE A 370 23.26 -1.14 6.82
N ASP A 371 22.81 -0.15 6.04
CA ASP A 371 23.13 1.27 6.24
C ASP A 371 21.83 2.08 6.08
N ALA A 372 21.50 2.55 4.88
CA ALA A 372 20.29 3.34 4.66
C ALA A 372 19.54 2.98 3.36
N VAL A 373 18.22 3.19 3.39
CA VAL A 373 17.31 3.04 2.26
C VAL A 373 16.54 4.34 2.04
N LYS A 374 16.26 4.67 0.78
CA LYS A 374 15.48 5.85 0.41
C LYS A 374 14.40 5.49 -0.61
N TRP A 375 13.19 6.00 -0.40
CA TRP A 375 12.10 5.99 -1.37
C TRP A 375 11.99 7.38 -2.00
N GLU A 376 12.49 7.53 -3.22
CA GLU A 376 12.42 8.81 -3.93
C GLU A 376 11.29 8.78 -4.95
N SER A 377 10.45 9.81 -4.98
CA SER A 377 9.32 9.87 -5.92
C SER A 377 9.81 9.84 -7.37
N GLY A 378 9.16 9.04 -8.20
CA GLY A 378 9.52 8.83 -9.60
C GLY A 378 10.39 7.59 -9.79
N PRO A 379 10.73 7.26 -11.05
CA PRO A 379 11.58 6.12 -11.34
C PRO A 379 13.05 6.42 -11.03
N CYS A 380 13.87 5.37 -10.99
CA CYS A 380 15.29 5.53 -10.80
C CYS A 380 15.91 6.39 -11.90
N ALA A 381 16.87 7.23 -11.52
CA ALA A 381 17.56 8.08 -12.48
C ALA A 381 18.19 7.24 -13.59
N THR A 382 17.81 7.52 -14.84
CA THR A 382 18.47 6.93 -16.00
C THR A 382 19.91 7.44 -16.01
N PRO A 383 20.94 6.57 -16.05
CA PRO A 383 22.32 7.03 -16.03
C PRO A 383 22.54 8.01 -17.19
N THR A 384 22.92 9.24 -16.83
CA THR A 384 23.30 10.25 -17.83
C THR A 384 24.56 9.74 -18.52
N PRO A 385 24.57 9.55 -19.86
CA PRO A 385 25.78 9.08 -20.53
C PRO A 385 26.88 10.13 -20.40
N THR A 386 27.85 9.86 -19.51
CA THR A 386 29.08 10.64 -19.42
C THR A 386 29.86 10.48 -20.74
N PRO A 387 30.17 11.56 -21.48
CA PRO A 387 30.88 11.45 -22.75
C PRO A 387 32.39 11.31 -22.51
N THR A 388 32.95 10.11 -22.68
CA THR A 388 34.41 9.96 -22.87
C THR A 388 34.74 8.69 -23.70
N PRO A 389 35.91 8.66 -24.36
CA PRO A 389 36.06 8.27 -25.75
C PRO A 389 36.08 6.75 -25.93
N THR A 390 35.75 6.32 -27.14
CA THR A 390 35.77 4.92 -27.58
C THR A 390 37.10 4.21 -27.26
N PRO A 391 37.02 3.01 -26.64
CA PRO A 391 37.71 1.88 -27.21
C PRO A 391 36.79 0.65 -27.36
N THR A 392 37.22 -0.17 -28.30
CA THR A 392 36.62 -1.40 -28.83
C THR A 392 36.18 -2.40 -27.77
N PHE A 393 34.95 -2.92 -27.87
CA PHE A 393 34.47 -4.06 -27.08
C PHE A 393 33.95 -5.22 -27.94
N THR A 394 34.49 -6.39 -27.60
CA THR A 394 33.93 -7.74 -27.77
C THR A 394 32.55 -7.82 -27.08
N PRO A 395 31.55 -8.51 -27.63
CA PRO A 395 30.17 -8.44 -27.12
C PRO A 395 30.00 -9.12 -25.75
N THR A 396 29.44 -8.36 -24.79
CA THR A 396 28.85 -8.84 -23.53
C THR A 396 27.55 -9.60 -23.82
N PRO A 397 27.26 -10.74 -23.16
CA PRO A 397 25.97 -11.41 -23.31
C PRO A 397 24.84 -10.49 -22.82
N SER A 398 23.77 -10.39 -23.60
CA SER A 398 22.61 -9.55 -23.28
C SER A 398 21.66 -10.28 -22.32
N ASP A 399 21.25 -9.62 -21.25
CA ASP A 399 20.34 -10.17 -20.23
C ASP A 399 18.92 -10.43 -20.77
N ILE A 400 18.18 -11.34 -20.13
CA ILE A 400 16.77 -11.59 -20.42
C ILE A 400 15.93 -10.67 -19.52
N VAL A 401 15.12 -9.82 -20.13
CA VAL A 401 14.18 -8.89 -19.48
C VAL A 401 12.77 -9.44 -19.55
N THR A 402 11.97 -9.24 -18.50
CA THR A 402 10.54 -9.58 -18.48
C THR A 402 9.70 -8.29 -18.43
N ALA A 403 8.86 -8.07 -19.44
CA ALA A 403 7.82 -7.06 -19.46
C ALA A 403 6.47 -7.68 -19.10
N GLN A 404 5.73 -7.05 -18.19
CA GLN A 404 4.37 -7.45 -17.82
C GLN A 404 3.44 -6.24 -17.94
N VAL A 405 2.33 -6.40 -18.65
CA VAL A 405 1.41 -5.31 -18.96
C VAL A 405 -0.02 -5.82 -18.76
N GLN A 406 -0.81 -5.12 -17.95
CA GLN A 406 -2.22 -5.43 -17.72
C GLN A 406 -3.11 -4.47 -18.52
N ILE A 407 -4.32 -4.91 -18.82
CA ILE A 407 -5.39 -4.04 -19.32
C ILE A 407 -5.69 -2.96 -18.29
N ALA A 408 -5.65 -1.70 -18.72
CA ALA A 408 -5.68 -0.53 -17.83
C ALA A 408 -6.94 0.34 -18.01
N SER A 409 -7.77 0.06 -19.02
CA SER A 409 -9.04 0.76 -19.24
C SER A 409 -10.03 -0.08 -20.04
N GLY A 410 -11.31 0.26 -19.96
CA GLY A 410 -12.40 -0.49 -20.59
C GLY A 410 -12.24 -0.76 -22.09
N PRO A 411 -11.95 0.26 -22.92
CA PRO A 411 -11.75 0.08 -24.36
C PRO A 411 -10.53 -0.78 -24.74
N GLU A 412 -9.83 -1.41 -23.81
CA GLU A 412 -8.69 -2.27 -24.07
C GLU A 412 -9.03 -3.77 -24.07
N ASP A 413 -10.22 -4.16 -23.63
CA ASP A 413 -10.83 -5.44 -23.97
C ASP A 413 -12.23 -5.26 -24.53
N ALA A 414 -12.62 -6.16 -25.44
CA ALA A 414 -13.94 -6.10 -26.04
C ALA A 414 -14.32 -7.41 -26.70
N GLY A 415 -15.63 -7.65 -26.76
CA GLY A 415 -16.18 -8.79 -27.50
C GLY A 415 -17.70 -8.78 -27.48
N PRO A 416 -18.34 -9.67 -28.25
CA PRO A 416 -19.76 -9.91 -28.14
C PRO A 416 -20.11 -10.74 -26.90
N GLU A 417 -21.17 -10.34 -26.18
CA GLU A 417 -21.78 -11.18 -25.15
C GLU A 417 -22.59 -12.31 -25.82
N PRO A 418 -22.44 -13.58 -25.38
CA PRO A 418 -22.97 -14.75 -26.10
C PRO A 418 -24.50 -14.82 -26.17
N SER A 419 -25.23 -14.33 -25.18
CA SER A 419 -26.70 -14.42 -25.12
C SER A 419 -27.38 -13.51 -26.15
N VAL A 420 -26.88 -12.29 -26.34
CA VAL A 420 -27.45 -11.31 -27.28
C VAL A 420 -26.60 -11.08 -28.53
N CYS A 421 -25.39 -11.63 -28.58
CA CYS A 421 -24.38 -11.40 -29.61
C CYS A 421 -24.10 -9.91 -29.87
N ALA A 422 -24.18 -9.11 -28.80
CA ALA A 422 -23.96 -7.68 -28.85
C ALA A 422 -22.54 -7.36 -28.41
N TYR A 423 -21.81 -6.67 -29.29
CA TYR A 423 -20.49 -6.14 -28.99
C TYR A 423 -20.57 -4.98 -28.01
N ALA A 424 -19.66 -4.94 -27.03
CA ALA A 424 -19.38 -3.76 -26.24
C ALA A 424 -17.94 -3.80 -25.72
N THR A 425 -17.43 -2.63 -25.35
CA THR A 425 -16.18 -2.43 -24.58
C THR A 425 -16.48 -2.20 -23.09
N SER A 426 -17.66 -2.62 -22.64
CA SER A 426 -18.14 -2.33 -21.29
C SER A 426 -18.74 -3.55 -20.60
N TRP A 427 -18.34 -4.74 -21.06
CA TRP A 427 -18.82 -6.00 -20.51
C TRP A 427 -17.96 -6.40 -19.32
N ASN A 428 -18.60 -6.91 -18.27
CA ASN A 428 -17.90 -7.41 -17.09
C ASN A 428 -17.04 -8.65 -17.41
N GLU A 429 -17.34 -9.36 -18.50
CA GLU A 429 -16.60 -10.53 -18.94
C GLU A 429 -16.34 -10.50 -20.45
N ILE A 430 -15.24 -11.14 -20.86
CA ILE A 430 -14.87 -11.32 -22.27
C ILE A 430 -14.98 -12.80 -22.63
N TYR A 431 -15.60 -13.09 -23.76
CA TYR A 431 -16.05 -14.45 -24.09
C TYR A 431 -15.27 -15.07 -25.25
N PHE A 432 -15.23 -16.41 -25.25
CA PHE A 432 -14.79 -17.26 -26.36
C PHE A 432 -15.86 -18.34 -26.59
N GLY A 433 -16.17 -18.69 -27.83
CA GLY A 433 -17.21 -19.68 -28.14
C GLY A 433 -18.18 -19.22 -29.22
N GLU A 434 -19.45 -19.57 -29.04
CA GLU A 434 -20.52 -19.29 -29.99
C GLU A 434 -21.62 -18.46 -29.33
N CYS A 435 -22.10 -17.43 -30.01
CA CYS A 435 -23.31 -16.73 -29.62
C CYS A 435 -24.54 -17.66 -29.71
N ALA A 436 -25.60 -17.36 -28.97
CA ALA A 436 -26.85 -18.12 -28.96
C ALA A 436 -27.53 -18.22 -30.34
N ASN A 437 -27.26 -17.30 -31.25
CA ASN A 437 -27.77 -17.30 -32.63
C ASN A 437 -26.84 -17.98 -33.66
N GLY A 438 -25.71 -18.57 -33.23
CA GLY A 438 -24.80 -19.36 -34.08
C GLY A 438 -23.48 -18.74 -34.54
N PRO A 439 -23.26 -17.41 -34.59
CA PRO A 439 -21.96 -16.82 -34.88
C PRO A 439 -20.88 -17.17 -33.85
N LEU A 440 -19.68 -17.44 -34.35
CA LEU A 440 -18.49 -17.60 -33.51
C LEU A 440 -18.01 -16.25 -32.99
N ILE A 441 -17.60 -16.23 -31.73
CA ILE A 441 -17.17 -15.04 -31.00
C ILE A 441 -15.74 -14.67 -31.43
N THR A 442 -15.55 -13.40 -31.77
CA THR A 442 -14.23 -12.77 -31.90
C THR A 442 -14.08 -11.70 -30.82
N SER A 443 -13.06 -11.86 -29.98
CA SER A 443 -12.75 -10.95 -28.87
C SER A 443 -11.37 -10.33 -29.06
N GLY A 444 -11.14 -9.18 -28.44
CA GLY A 444 -9.89 -8.44 -28.53
C GLY A 444 -9.34 -8.13 -27.16
N PHE A 445 -8.01 -8.19 -27.05
CA PHE A 445 -7.26 -7.72 -25.88
C PHE A 445 -6.14 -6.83 -26.39
N ARG A 446 -6.09 -5.60 -25.88
CA ARG A 446 -5.09 -4.60 -26.20
C ARG A 446 -4.34 -4.25 -24.93
N PHE A 447 -3.02 -4.20 -25.02
CA PHE A 447 -2.15 -3.77 -23.94
C PHE A 447 -1.52 -2.46 -24.35
N GLY A 448 -1.90 -1.37 -23.69
CA GLY A 448 -1.22 -0.08 -23.85
C GLY A 448 0.18 -0.10 -23.23
N ASN A 449 1.08 0.77 -23.69
CA ASN A 449 2.37 1.03 -23.04
C ASN A 449 3.31 -0.18 -22.95
N VAL A 450 3.38 -1.03 -23.99
CA VAL A 450 4.22 -2.24 -23.97
C VAL A 450 5.72 -1.91 -24.08
N PRO A 451 6.54 -2.13 -23.03
CA PRO A 451 7.93 -1.67 -22.97
C PRO A 451 8.88 -2.66 -23.66
N VAL A 452 8.66 -2.93 -24.94
CA VAL A 452 9.48 -3.84 -25.75
C VAL A 452 10.09 -3.06 -26.92
N PRO A 453 11.44 -3.00 -27.04
CA PRO A 453 12.09 -2.29 -28.14
C PRO A 453 11.74 -2.90 -29.50
N GLN A 454 11.79 -2.07 -30.53
CA GLN A 454 11.75 -2.54 -31.90
C GLN A 454 12.88 -3.52 -32.17
N ASN A 455 12.56 -4.62 -32.85
CA ASN A 455 13.47 -5.73 -33.16
C ASN A 455 14.06 -6.44 -31.93
N ALA A 456 13.44 -6.32 -30.75
CA ALA A 456 13.82 -7.12 -29.59
C ALA A 456 13.69 -8.62 -29.91
N HIS A 457 14.65 -9.44 -29.46
CA HIS A 457 14.55 -10.88 -29.60
C HIS A 457 13.67 -11.44 -28.49
N ILE A 458 12.45 -11.84 -28.85
CA ILE A 458 11.50 -12.42 -27.91
C ILE A 458 11.90 -13.86 -27.61
N VAL A 459 12.00 -14.16 -26.31
CA VAL A 459 12.34 -15.48 -25.75
C VAL A 459 11.08 -16.25 -25.39
N GLU A 460 10.09 -15.57 -24.84
CA GLU A 460 8.81 -16.16 -24.42
C GLU A 460 7.73 -15.07 -24.42
N ALA A 461 6.50 -15.39 -24.83
CA ALA A 461 5.37 -14.51 -24.62
C ALA A 461 4.07 -15.29 -24.41
N TYR A 462 3.20 -14.82 -23.51
CA TYR A 462 1.87 -15.40 -23.30
C TYR A 462 0.92 -14.37 -22.67
N LEU A 463 -0.39 -14.61 -22.83
CA LEU A 463 -1.42 -13.92 -22.07
C LEU A 463 -1.82 -14.79 -20.87
N GLU A 464 -2.04 -14.15 -19.73
CA GLU A 464 -2.57 -14.74 -18.51
C GLU A 464 -3.95 -14.16 -18.23
N PHE A 465 -4.92 -15.04 -17.96
CA PHE A 465 -6.31 -14.70 -17.71
C PHE A 465 -6.75 -15.20 -16.32
N THR A 466 -7.53 -14.39 -15.62
CA THR A 466 -8.43 -14.87 -14.58
C THR A 466 -9.74 -15.30 -15.23
N VAL A 467 -10.18 -16.53 -14.99
CA VAL A 467 -11.36 -17.12 -15.64
C VAL A 467 -12.60 -17.04 -14.74
N ASP A 468 -13.79 -17.06 -15.34
CA ASP A 468 -15.09 -17.03 -14.64
C ASP A 468 -15.98 -18.19 -15.08
N GLY A 469 -15.67 -19.38 -14.55
CA GLY A 469 -16.40 -20.64 -14.79
C GLY A 469 -17.63 -20.85 -13.88
N PRO A 470 -18.15 -22.10 -13.78
CA PRO A 470 -17.54 -23.35 -14.24
C PRO A 470 -17.68 -23.61 -15.74
N TYR A 471 -16.62 -24.10 -16.39
CA TYR A 471 -16.68 -24.59 -17.78
C TYR A 471 -15.79 -25.81 -18.06
N ASP A 472 -16.37 -26.82 -18.70
CA ASP A 472 -15.70 -28.05 -19.15
C ASP A 472 -15.83 -28.28 -20.66
N VAL A 473 -16.53 -27.41 -21.38
CA VAL A 473 -16.77 -27.62 -22.82
C VAL A 473 -15.50 -27.29 -23.60
N PRO A 474 -14.98 -28.21 -24.44
CA PRO A 474 -13.78 -27.94 -25.21
C PRO A 474 -14.05 -26.86 -26.26
N LEU A 475 -13.06 -26.01 -26.48
CA LEU A 475 -13.11 -25.01 -27.54
C LEU A 475 -11.71 -24.74 -28.10
N GLN A 476 -11.66 -24.26 -29.34
CA GLN A 476 -10.43 -23.84 -29.98
C GLN A 476 -10.53 -22.36 -30.33
N VAL A 477 -9.51 -21.60 -29.95
CA VAL A 477 -9.38 -20.18 -30.32
C VAL A 477 -8.14 -20.00 -31.15
N ARG A 478 -8.25 -19.29 -32.26
CA ARG A 478 -7.11 -18.87 -33.06
C ARG A 478 -6.74 -17.45 -32.68
N ILE A 479 -5.51 -17.29 -32.23
CA ILE A 479 -4.96 -16.05 -31.72
C ILE A 479 -4.10 -15.44 -32.82
N TYR A 480 -4.39 -14.18 -33.15
CA TYR A 480 -3.57 -13.35 -34.03
C TYR A 480 -3.03 -12.17 -33.23
N GLY A 481 -1.87 -11.65 -33.62
CA GLY A 481 -1.51 -10.29 -33.28
C GLY A 481 -2.25 -9.30 -34.19
N GLU A 482 -2.49 -8.08 -33.71
CA GLU A 482 -2.85 -6.97 -34.58
C GLU A 482 -1.60 -6.54 -35.37
N ALA A 483 -1.68 -6.55 -36.69
CA ALA A 483 -0.57 -6.16 -37.56
C ALA A 483 -0.46 -4.62 -37.70
N SER A 484 -0.25 -3.95 -36.57
CA SER A 484 0.01 -2.52 -36.45
C SER A 484 1.19 -2.27 -35.49
N GLY A 485 1.92 -1.18 -35.70
CA GLY A 485 2.98 -0.75 -34.79
C GLY A 485 2.47 -0.01 -33.54
N ASP A 486 1.18 0.35 -33.50
CA ASP A 486 0.47 0.97 -32.38
C ASP A 486 -1.04 0.68 -32.45
N ALA A 487 -1.45 -0.39 -31.79
CA ALA A 487 -2.85 -0.77 -31.70
C ALA A 487 -3.63 0.28 -30.91
N GLN A 488 -4.74 0.76 -31.46
CA GLN A 488 -5.62 1.74 -30.80
C GLN A 488 -6.63 1.05 -29.87
N PRO A 489 -7.22 1.75 -28.88
CA PRO A 489 -8.33 1.21 -28.10
C PRO A 489 -9.51 0.81 -29.00
N PHE A 490 -10.25 -0.23 -28.61
CA PHE A 490 -11.41 -0.74 -29.33
C PHE A 490 -12.61 0.22 -29.23
N SER A 491 -13.54 0.12 -30.17
CA SER A 491 -14.80 0.87 -30.14
C SER A 491 -15.89 0.16 -30.94
N ASP A 492 -17.13 0.62 -30.82
CA ASP A 492 -18.26 0.09 -31.61
C ASP A 492 -18.00 0.08 -33.11
N THR A 493 -17.18 1.01 -33.61
CA THR A 493 -16.84 1.17 -35.04
C THR A 493 -15.49 0.56 -35.43
N ASP A 494 -14.63 0.23 -34.46
CA ASP A 494 -13.31 -0.36 -34.67
C ASP A 494 -13.13 -1.57 -33.75
N ARG A 495 -13.66 -2.70 -34.23
CA ARG A 495 -13.78 -3.97 -33.50
C ARG A 495 -12.65 -4.94 -33.87
N PRO A 496 -12.35 -5.93 -33.03
CA PRO A 496 -11.23 -6.86 -33.27
C PRO A 496 -11.28 -7.55 -34.65
N GLU A 497 -12.46 -7.92 -35.13
CA GLU A 497 -12.65 -8.57 -36.44
C GLU A 497 -12.34 -7.68 -37.65
N ASN A 498 -12.34 -6.35 -37.47
CA ASN A 498 -12.11 -5.37 -38.53
C ASN A 498 -10.63 -4.96 -38.65
N ARG A 499 -9.78 -5.43 -37.73
CA ARG A 499 -8.37 -5.00 -37.62
C ARG A 499 -7.42 -5.88 -38.43
N PRO A 500 -6.31 -5.32 -38.93
CA PRO A 500 -5.31 -6.08 -39.66
C PRO A 500 -4.67 -7.12 -38.74
N ARG A 501 -4.46 -8.34 -39.23
CA ARG A 501 -3.92 -9.47 -38.46
C ARG A 501 -2.49 -9.80 -38.89
N THR A 502 -1.69 -10.32 -37.97
CA THR A 502 -0.40 -10.95 -38.29
C THR A 502 -0.59 -12.11 -39.27
N GLN A 503 0.43 -12.41 -40.07
CA GLN A 503 0.40 -13.58 -40.97
C GLN A 503 0.49 -14.89 -40.17
N THR A 504 1.25 -14.86 -39.07
CA THR A 504 1.33 -15.95 -38.10
C THR A 504 0.11 -15.94 -37.20
N SER A 505 -0.36 -17.11 -36.80
CA SER A 505 -1.43 -17.30 -35.82
C SER A 505 -1.11 -18.49 -34.93
N VAL A 506 -1.58 -18.47 -33.69
CA VAL A 506 -1.42 -19.58 -32.72
C VAL A 506 -2.78 -20.18 -32.43
N LEU A 507 -2.89 -21.51 -32.48
CA LEU A 507 -4.13 -22.21 -32.11
C LEU A 507 -4.07 -22.60 -30.63
N TRP A 508 -4.95 -22.00 -29.83
CA TRP A 508 -5.20 -22.41 -28.45
C TRP A 508 -6.29 -23.47 -28.42
N THR A 509 -5.90 -24.70 -28.11
CA THR A 509 -6.84 -25.80 -27.91
C THR A 509 -7.09 -25.96 -26.41
N ILE A 510 -8.32 -25.69 -25.99
CA ILE A 510 -8.74 -25.83 -24.61
C ILE A 510 -9.57 -27.13 -24.53
N PRO A 511 -9.03 -28.22 -23.98
CA PRO A 511 -9.70 -29.51 -23.96
C PRO A 511 -10.78 -29.56 -22.86
N ALA A 512 -11.58 -30.64 -22.87
CA ALA A 512 -12.70 -30.80 -21.95
C ALA A 512 -12.26 -31.05 -20.49
N ASP A 513 -11.04 -31.55 -20.31
CA ASP A 513 -10.43 -31.81 -19.00
C ASP A 513 -9.68 -30.60 -18.43
N ASP A 514 -9.50 -29.53 -19.19
CA ASP A 514 -9.11 -28.22 -18.64
C ASP A 514 -10.34 -27.52 -18.05
N HIS A 515 -10.72 -27.94 -16.86
CA HIS A 515 -11.82 -27.35 -16.09
C HIS A 515 -11.49 -25.90 -15.71
N TRP A 516 -12.40 -24.97 -15.98
CA TRP A 516 -12.29 -23.57 -15.56
C TRP A 516 -13.25 -23.31 -14.42
N GLU A 517 -12.77 -22.77 -13.30
CA GLU A 517 -13.57 -22.32 -12.16
C GLU A 517 -13.27 -20.85 -11.88
N LEU A 518 -14.24 -20.11 -11.35
CA LEU A 518 -14.07 -18.69 -11.02
C LEU A 518 -12.79 -18.45 -10.20
N GLY A 519 -11.99 -17.48 -10.64
CA GLY A 519 -10.77 -17.06 -9.95
C GLY A 519 -9.52 -17.87 -10.31
N MET A 520 -9.66 -18.95 -11.08
CA MET A 520 -8.50 -19.69 -11.57
C MET A 520 -7.72 -18.88 -12.62
N THR A 521 -6.41 -19.06 -12.63
CA THR A 521 -5.53 -18.48 -13.65
C THR A 521 -5.29 -19.47 -14.80
N ARG A 522 -5.38 -19.01 -16.04
CA ARG A 522 -5.06 -19.78 -17.25
C ARG A 522 -4.15 -18.98 -18.17
N ARG A 523 -3.26 -19.67 -18.89
CA ARG A 523 -2.33 -19.07 -19.84
C ARG A 523 -2.65 -19.52 -21.26
N THR A 524 -2.44 -18.63 -22.21
CA THR A 524 -2.40 -19.01 -23.62
C THR A 524 -1.20 -19.91 -23.91
N PRO A 525 -1.18 -20.61 -25.06
CA PRO A 525 0.06 -21.17 -25.59
C PRO A 525 1.07 -20.07 -25.90
N ASP A 526 2.30 -20.47 -26.24
CA ASP A 526 3.38 -19.55 -26.59
C ASP A 526 3.02 -18.64 -27.77
N LEU A 527 3.06 -17.33 -27.53
CA LEU A 527 2.78 -16.25 -28.47
C LEU A 527 4.07 -15.58 -28.97
N THR A 528 5.25 -16.13 -28.67
CA THR A 528 6.56 -15.57 -29.04
C THR A 528 6.62 -15.15 -30.51
N ALA A 529 6.13 -16.00 -31.43
CA ALA A 529 6.14 -15.69 -32.86
C ALA A 529 5.22 -14.49 -33.22
N LEU A 530 4.06 -14.35 -32.55
CA LEU A 530 3.15 -13.23 -32.79
C LEU A 530 3.72 -11.92 -32.27
N VAL A 531 4.28 -11.93 -31.06
CA VAL A 531 4.94 -10.75 -30.49
C VAL A 531 6.17 -10.39 -31.33
N GLN A 532 6.96 -11.38 -31.77
CA GLN A 532 8.10 -11.17 -32.65
C GLN A 532 7.66 -10.52 -33.98
N ASP A 533 6.57 -10.97 -34.59
CA ASP A 533 6.01 -10.37 -35.81
C ASP A 533 5.67 -8.89 -35.60
N ILE A 534 5.08 -8.52 -34.46
CA ILE A 534 4.70 -7.13 -34.14
C ILE A 534 5.93 -6.26 -33.88
N VAL A 535 6.83 -6.68 -32.99
CA VAL A 535 7.98 -5.85 -32.59
C VAL A 535 9.04 -5.72 -33.70
N SER A 536 9.03 -6.62 -34.68
CA SER A 536 9.91 -6.55 -35.86
C SER A 536 9.36 -5.62 -36.96
N ARG A 537 8.15 -5.06 -36.78
CA ARG A 537 7.60 -4.14 -37.78
C ARG A 537 8.34 -2.80 -37.75
N PRO A 538 8.51 -2.14 -38.91
CA PRO A 538 9.20 -0.85 -38.99
C PRO A 538 8.47 0.30 -38.28
N ASP A 539 7.15 0.19 -38.08
CA ASP A 539 6.31 1.17 -37.39
C ASP A 539 6.14 0.90 -35.89
N TRP A 540 6.65 -0.23 -35.37
CA TRP A 540 6.64 -0.51 -33.93
C TRP A 540 7.61 0.40 -33.18
N GLN A 541 7.17 0.94 -32.05
CA GLN A 541 8.01 1.63 -31.09
C GLN A 541 7.68 1.10 -29.70
N ALA A 542 8.68 1.13 -28.81
CA ALA A 542 8.41 0.79 -27.41
C ALA A 542 7.30 1.69 -26.86
N TYR A 543 6.47 1.13 -25.99
CA TYR A 543 5.32 1.75 -25.34
C TYR A 543 4.12 2.05 -26.24
N HIS A 544 4.15 1.60 -27.49
CA HIS A 544 2.94 1.55 -28.29
C HIS A 544 1.99 0.45 -27.80
N GLY A 545 0.73 0.56 -28.22
CA GLY A 545 -0.29 -0.45 -27.94
C GLY A 545 -0.02 -1.73 -28.72
N MET A 546 -0.13 -2.88 -28.07
CA MET A 546 -0.09 -4.20 -28.71
C MET A 546 -1.48 -4.86 -28.61
N GLY A 547 -2.07 -5.18 -29.76
CA GLY A 547 -3.37 -5.84 -29.85
C GLY A 547 -3.27 -7.33 -30.15
N PHE A 548 -4.19 -8.12 -29.59
CA PHE A 548 -4.39 -9.53 -29.91
C PHE A 548 -5.87 -9.76 -30.25
N ILE A 549 -6.11 -10.59 -31.27
CA ILE A 549 -7.43 -10.92 -31.78
C ILE A 549 -7.65 -12.42 -31.58
N PHE A 550 -8.68 -12.75 -30.78
CA PHE A 550 -9.06 -14.10 -30.41
C PHE A 550 -10.30 -14.49 -31.20
N GLU A 551 -10.10 -15.23 -32.28
CA GLU A 551 -11.18 -15.73 -33.12
C GLU A 551 -11.51 -17.17 -32.73
N THR A 552 -12.73 -17.42 -32.27
CA THR A 552 -13.16 -18.80 -31.98
C THR A 552 -13.12 -19.62 -33.27
N ALA A 553 -12.31 -20.67 -33.28
CA ALA A 553 -12.11 -21.56 -34.42
C ALA A 553 -13.10 -22.73 -34.41
N SER A 554 -13.39 -23.28 -33.22
CA SER A 554 -14.44 -24.27 -33.02
C SER A 554 -14.95 -24.26 -31.58
N SER A 555 -16.24 -24.47 -31.43
CA SER A 555 -16.94 -24.64 -30.14
C SER A 555 -18.17 -25.52 -30.36
N ALA A 556 -18.71 -26.09 -29.29
CA ALA A 556 -20.04 -26.69 -29.35
C ALA A 556 -21.11 -25.59 -29.47
N SER A 557 -22.24 -25.91 -30.13
CA SER A 557 -23.25 -24.89 -30.43
C SER A 557 -23.84 -24.26 -29.17
N GLY A 558 -23.86 -22.92 -29.15
CA GLY A 558 -24.28 -22.08 -28.02
C GLY A 558 -23.41 -22.18 -26.77
N GLN A 559 -22.22 -22.80 -26.84
CA GLN A 559 -21.30 -22.91 -25.70
C GLN A 559 -20.21 -21.86 -25.75
N HIS A 560 -19.81 -21.38 -24.57
CA HIS A 560 -18.76 -20.40 -24.41
C HIS A 560 -17.95 -20.64 -23.14
N ARG A 561 -16.77 -20.00 -23.07
CA ARG A 561 -16.01 -19.75 -21.84
C ARG A 561 -15.77 -18.26 -21.72
N ARG A 562 -15.52 -17.77 -20.51
CA ARG A 562 -15.27 -16.34 -20.29
C ARG A 562 -14.15 -16.08 -19.31
N VAL A 563 -13.54 -14.92 -19.48
CA VAL A 563 -12.50 -14.36 -18.63
C VAL A 563 -12.98 -13.03 -18.06
N ILE A 564 -12.36 -12.59 -16.97
CA ILE A 564 -12.69 -11.30 -16.35
C ILE A 564 -12.39 -10.17 -17.33
N GLY A 565 -13.37 -9.31 -17.59
CA GLY A 565 -13.23 -8.07 -18.34
C GLY A 565 -12.98 -6.88 -17.42
N TYR A 566 -12.42 -5.80 -17.96
CA TYR A 566 -12.03 -4.64 -17.15
C TYR A 566 -13.18 -4.00 -16.36
N GLU A 567 -14.41 -3.97 -16.91
CA GLU A 567 -15.56 -3.33 -16.27
C GLU A 567 -16.09 -4.02 -15.01
N ARG A 568 -15.62 -5.23 -14.69
CA ARG A 568 -16.18 -5.98 -13.58
C ARG A 568 -16.03 -5.23 -12.25
N PRO A 569 -17.14 -4.90 -11.54
CA PRO A 569 -17.09 -3.98 -10.41
C PRO A 569 -16.87 -4.64 -9.04
N GLU A 570 -17.27 -5.90 -8.86
CA GLU A 570 -17.22 -6.61 -7.57
C GLU A 570 -16.85 -8.09 -7.77
N TRP A 571 -16.15 -8.69 -6.79
CA TRP A 571 -15.64 -10.07 -6.77
C TRP A 571 -14.78 -10.42 -7.99
N TYR A 572 -13.45 -10.34 -7.82
CA TYR A 572 -12.46 -10.27 -8.91
C TYR A 572 -12.64 -9.02 -9.79
N PRO A 573 -12.49 -7.80 -9.23
CA PRO A 573 -12.69 -6.57 -9.98
C PRO A 573 -11.75 -6.51 -11.19
N GLY A 574 -12.27 -6.09 -12.34
CA GLY A 574 -11.51 -6.08 -13.60
C GLY A 574 -10.30 -5.14 -13.57
N SER A 575 -10.34 -4.10 -12.74
CA SER A 575 -9.19 -3.24 -12.46
C SER A 575 -7.97 -3.99 -11.91
N GLU A 576 -8.18 -5.14 -11.28
CA GLU A 576 -7.13 -5.95 -10.67
C GLU A 576 -6.91 -7.29 -11.40
N TYR A 577 -7.95 -7.87 -11.99
CA TYR A 577 -7.95 -9.25 -12.51
C TYR A 577 -8.18 -9.37 -14.04
N ALA A 578 -8.20 -8.26 -14.78
CA ALA A 578 -8.25 -8.30 -16.24
C ALA A 578 -6.98 -8.96 -16.84
N ALA A 579 -7.04 -9.28 -18.13
CA ALA A 579 -5.97 -9.99 -18.82
C ALA A 579 -4.60 -9.30 -18.66
N ARG A 580 -3.54 -10.10 -18.57
CA ARG A 580 -2.14 -9.64 -18.48
C ARG A 580 -1.29 -10.26 -19.58
N LEU A 581 -0.53 -9.43 -20.29
CA LEU A 581 0.49 -9.82 -21.26
C LEU A 581 1.85 -9.95 -20.56
N VAL A 582 2.53 -11.08 -20.75
CA VAL A 582 3.89 -11.32 -20.28
C VAL A 582 4.80 -11.56 -21.49
N ILE A 583 5.89 -10.81 -21.60
CA ILE A 583 6.89 -10.93 -22.67
C ILE A 583 8.28 -11.00 -22.04
N ARG A 584 9.07 -12.01 -22.38
CA ARG A 584 10.50 -12.10 -22.06
C ARG A 584 11.31 -11.89 -23.31
N TYR A 585 12.31 -11.03 -23.28
CA TYR A 585 13.14 -10.73 -24.44
C TYR A 585 14.59 -10.45 -24.06
N VAL A 586 15.50 -10.69 -25.00
CA VAL A 586 16.92 -10.36 -24.84
C VAL A 586 17.10 -8.87 -25.06
N GLY A 587 17.62 -8.15 -24.06
CA GLY A 587 17.85 -6.72 -24.16
C GLY A 587 17.83 -6.00 -22.82
N THR A 588 17.56 -4.71 -22.86
CA THR A 588 17.32 -3.86 -21.69
C THR A 588 15.94 -3.22 -21.84
N LEU A 589 15.26 -2.91 -20.72
CA LEU A 589 13.99 -2.18 -20.79
C LEU A 589 14.23 -0.84 -21.53
N PRO A 590 13.48 -0.54 -22.59
CA PRO A 590 13.61 0.72 -23.28
C PRO A 590 13.28 1.84 -22.28
N PRO A 591 13.99 2.98 -22.33
CA PRO A 591 13.65 4.11 -21.48
C PRO A 591 12.20 4.50 -21.75
N THR A 592 11.41 4.67 -20.69
CA THR A 592 10.03 5.15 -20.82
C THR A 592 10.03 6.44 -21.63
N PRO A 593 9.25 6.57 -22.71
CA PRO A 593 9.19 7.79 -23.48
C PRO A 593 8.92 8.90 -22.49
N ALA A 594 9.86 9.85 -22.44
CA ALA A 594 9.68 11.06 -21.66
C ALA A 594 8.28 11.57 -21.99
N PRO A 595 7.43 11.85 -20.99
CA PRO A 595 6.07 12.28 -21.26
C PRO A 595 6.16 13.42 -22.27
N THR A 596 5.62 13.20 -23.48
CA THR A 596 5.29 14.33 -24.34
C THR A 596 4.47 15.24 -23.43
N PRO A 597 4.80 16.53 -23.29
CA PRO A 597 4.19 17.39 -22.30
C PRO A 597 2.69 17.53 -22.59
N THR A 598 1.91 16.58 -22.09
CA THR A 598 0.51 16.72 -21.79
C THR A 598 0.46 17.86 -20.79
N PRO A 599 -0.35 18.90 -21.03
CA PRO A 599 -0.27 20.14 -20.29
C PRO A 599 -0.34 19.83 -18.81
N THR A 600 0.70 20.29 -18.11
CA THR A 600 0.92 20.33 -16.67
C THR A 600 -0.36 20.02 -15.87
N PRO A 601 -0.34 19.07 -14.91
CA PRO A 601 -1.35 19.06 -13.86
C PRO A 601 -1.41 20.48 -13.31
N GLY A 602 -2.51 21.16 -13.61
CA GLY A 602 -2.72 22.51 -13.12
C GLY A 602 -2.55 22.51 -11.60
N PRO A 603 -2.07 23.61 -11.00
CA PRO A 603 -1.80 23.68 -9.57
C PRO A 603 -2.99 23.22 -8.74
N CYS A 604 -2.78 22.90 -7.46
CA CYS A 604 -3.83 22.83 -6.43
C CYS A 604 -4.99 23.76 -6.83
N ALA A 605 -6.23 23.28 -6.91
CA ALA A 605 -7.33 24.06 -7.50
C ALA A 605 -7.35 25.52 -7.00
N LEU A 606 -7.06 25.73 -5.71
CA LEU A 606 -6.86 27.02 -5.06
C LEU A 606 -5.67 27.85 -5.59
N GLN A 607 -4.51 27.24 -5.85
CA GLN A 607 -3.34 27.88 -6.49
C GLN A 607 -3.60 28.21 -7.97
N TRP A 608 -4.29 27.33 -8.72
CA TRP A 608 -4.70 27.64 -10.10
C TRP A 608 -5.69 28.81 -10.11
N MET A 609 -6.71 28.77 -9.23
CA MET A 609 -7.71 29.83 -9.07
C MET A 609 -7.08 31.17 -8.64
N GLN A 610 -6.07 31.14 -7.77
CA GLN A 610 -5.29 32.32 -7.40
C GLN A 610 -4.53 32.89 -8.60
N GLY A 611 -3.87 32.04 -9.39
CA GLY A 611 -3.17 32.44 -10.62
C GLY A 611 -4.10 33.02 -11.71
N GLN A 612 -5.38 32.66 -11.70
CA GLN A 612 -6.40 33.20 -12.61
C GLN A 612 -7.12 34.46 -12.05
N GLY A 613 -6.74 34.94 -10.87
CA GLY A 613 -7.35 36.13 -10.26
C GLY A 613 -8.77 35.94 -9.74
N LEU A 614 -9.21 34.70 -9.46
CA LEU A 614 -10.58 34.36 -9.03
C LEU A 614 -10.87 34.65 -7.56
N GLY A 615 -10.25 35.70 -7.01
CA GLY A 615 -10.51 36.17 -5.65
C GLY A 615 -9.88 35.34 -4.53
N VAL A 616 -9.02 34.35 -4.80
CA VAL A 616 -8.27 33.60 -3.76
C VAL A 616 -7.08 34.43 -3.27
N GLN A 617 -7.30 35.34 -2.32
CA GLN A 617 -6.26 36.27 -1.85
C GLN A 617 -5.32 35.66 -0.79
N ASN A 618 -5.78 34.66 -0.03
CA ASN A 618 -5.03 34.08 1.08
C ASN A 618 -5.20 32.55 1.12
N LEU A 619 -4.25 31.80 0.56
CA LEU A 619 -4.24 30.33 0.61
C LEU A 619 -4.22 29.80 2.06
N GLY A 620 -3.54 30.49 2.97
CA GLY A 620 -3.48 30.15 4.39
C GLY A 620 -4.84 30.18 5.09
N LEU A 621 -5.79 31.00 4.62
CA LEU A 621 -7.17 30.95 5.10
C LEU A 621 -7.85 29.63 4.75
N PHE A 622 -7.73 29.17 3.50
CA PHE A 622 -8.36 27.94 3.04
C PHE A 622 -7.77 26.70 3.70
N TYR A 623 -6.45 26.68 3.98
CA TYR A 623 -5.84 25.61 4.78
C TYR A 623 -6.40 25.55 6.21
N ARG A 624 -6.57 26.70 6.88
CA ARG A 624 -7.18 26.74 8.22
C ARG A 624 -8.66 26.32 8.22
N VAL A 625 -9.41 26.73 7.19
CA VAL A 625 -10.81 26.31 6.98
C VAL A 625 -10.89 24.79 6.79
N ARG A 626 -10.01 24.20 5.95
CA ARG A 626 -9.91 22.75 5.76
C ARG A 626 -9.58 22.02 7.07
N SER A 627 -8.55 22.46 7.79
CA SER A 627 -8.16 21.88 9.09
C SER A 627 -9.23 22.04 10.17
N LYS A 628 -10.11 23.04 10.07
CA LYS A 628 -11.24 23.21 10.97
C LYS A 628 -12.41 22.28 10.59
N LEU A 629 -12.72 22.16 9.29
CA LEU A 629 -13.74 21.22 8.78
C LEU A 629 -13.41 19.77 9.15
N ALA A 630 -12.15 19.36 9.01
CA ALA A 630 -11.68 18.01 9.31
C ALA A 630 -11.82 17.58 10.78
N ARG A 631 -12.33 18.44 11.68
CA ARG A 631 -12.57 18.11 13.10
C ARG A 631 -13.98 17.58 13.36
N THR A 632 -14.79 17.44 12.31
CA THR A 632 -16.18 17.00 12.40
C THR A 632 -16.47 16.02 11.26
N PRO A 633 -17.27 14.94 11.49
CA PRO A 633 -17.62 13.99 10.43
C PRO A 633 -18.32 14.66 9.22
N GLY A 634 -19.17 15.66 9.47
CA GLY A 634 -19.80 16.43 8.40
C GLY A 634 -18.80 17.26 7.59
N GLY A 635 -17.73 17.76 8.22
CA GLY A 635 -16.68 18.54 7.58
C GLY A 635 -15.66 17.69 6.83
N GLU A 636 -15.29 16.49 7.31
CA GLU A 636 -14.47 15.52 6.58
C GLU A 636 -15.10 15.15 5.24
N ARG A 637 -16.43 14.95 5.22
CA ARG A 637 -17.19 14.70 3.98
C ARG A 637 -17.06 15.85 2.98
N TYR A 638 -17.13 17.11 3.43
CA TYR A 638 -16.92 18.26 2.54
C TYR A 638 -15.47 18.36 2.04
N VAL A 639 -14.49 17.98 2.86
CA VAL A 639 -13.07 17.89 2.46
C VAL A 639 -12.88 16.80 1.40
N ALA A 640 -13.43 15.60 1.60
CA ALA A 640 -13.41 14.50 0.64
C ALA A 640 -14.10 14.87 -0.69
N MET A 641 -15.26 15.54 -0.65
CA MET A 641 -15.94 16.04 -1.84
C MET A 641 -15.09 17.07 -2.61
N TYR A 642 -14.39 17.96 -1.91
CA TYR A 642 -13.48 18.91 -2.53
C TYR A 642 -12.38 18.19 -3.32
N TYR A 643 -11.70 17.20 -2.73
CA TYR A 643 -10.62 16.47 -3.42
C TYR A 643 -11.14 15.62 -4.57
N ARG A 644 -12.22 14.86 -4.34
CA ARG A 644 -12.84 13.98 -5.34
C ARG A 644 -13.27 14.72 -6.61
N TYR A 645 -13.81 15.92 -6.47
CA TYR A 645 -14.39 16.65 -7.61
C TYR A 645 -13.57 17.85 -8.08
N SER A 646 -12.41 18.13 -7.48
CA SER A 646 -11.53 19.24 -7.87
C SER A 646 -11.12 19.20 -9.36
N PRO A 647 -10.72 18.06 -9.93
CA PRO A 647 -10.37 17.99 -11.35
C PRO A 647 -11.55 18.34 -12.28
N ALA A 648 -12.74 17.84 -11.97
CA ALA A 648 -13.97 18.11 -12.71
C ALA A 648 -14.36 19.60 -12.64
N LEU A 649 -14.25 20.19 -11.45
CA LEU A 649 -14.51 21.61 -11.24
C LEU A 649 -13.51 22.48 -12.00
N VAL A 650 -12.21 22.16 -11.98
CA VAL A 650 -11.17 22.92 -12.71
C VAL A 650 -11.41 22.87 -14.22
N ARG A 651 -11.73 21.69 -14.78
CA ARG A 651 -12.07 21.56 -16.21
C ARG A 651 -13.28 22.43 -16.58
N LEU A 652 -14.33 22.40 -15.76
CA LEU A 652 -15.53 23.22 -15.98
C LEU A 652 -15.20 24.71 -15.90
N LEU A 653 -14.43 25.14 -14.89
CA LEU A 653 -14.01 26.53 -14.74
C LEU A 653 -13.12 26.97 -15.92
N GLN A 654 -12.30 26.10 -16.49
CA GLN A 654 -11.48 26.39 -17.68
C GLN A 654 -12.34 26.55 -18.96
N GLY A 655 -13.40 25.76 -19.10
CA GLY A 655 -14.27 25.77 -20.28
C GLY A 655 -15.45 26.73 -20.25
N ASP A 656 -15.90 27.16 -19.07
CA ASP A 656 -17.14 27.94 -18.91
C ASP A 656 -16.90 29.27 -18.15
N ALA A 657 -16.97 30.37 -18.89
CA ALA A 657 -16.74 31.72 -18.37
C ALA A 657 -17.82 32.18 -17.37
N GLU A 658 -19.06 31.73 -17.50
CA GLU A 658 -20.16 32.11 -16.63
C GLU A 658 -20.06 31.40 -15.28
N VAL A 659 -19.74 30.10 -15.29
CA VAL A 659 -19.43 29.33 -14.07
C VAL A 659 -18.22 29.96 -13.36
N ARG A 660 -17.19 30.34 -14.12
CA ARG A 660 -15.98 30.98 -13.58
C ARG A 660 -16.27 32.33 -12.90
N GLN A 661 -17.11 33.17 -13.51
CA GLN A 661 -17.50 34.45 -12.92
C GLN A 661 -18.31 34.26 -11.63
N ALA A 662 -19.30 33.36 -11.63
CA ALA A 662 -20.12 33.08 -10.46
C ALA A 662 -19.29 32.50 -9.30
N PHE A 663 -18.29 31.66 -9.60
CA PHE A 663 -17.36 31.13 -8.62
C PHE A 663 -16.52 32.24 -7.95
N GLY A 664 -15.89 33.11 -8.75
CA GLY A 664 -15.08 34.20 -8.23
C GLY A 664 -15.88 35.21 -7.38
N GLU A 665 -17.11 35.52 -7.79
CA GLU A 665 -18.03 36.37 -7.03
C GLU A 665 -18.37 35.74 -5.67
N THR A 666 -18.67 34.45 -5.66
CA THR A 666 -18.97 33.69 -4.44
C THR A 666 -17.78 33.69 -3.48
N LEU A 667 -16.57 33.35 -3.97
CA LEU A 667 -15.37 33.34 -3.12
C LEU A 667 -15.08 34.70 -2.49
N ARG A 668 -15.18 35.78 -3.27
CA ARG A 668 -14.96 37.15 -2.78
C ARG A 668 -15.91 37.52 -1.64
N LEU A 669 -17.19 37.14 -1.76
CA LEU A 669 -18.21 37.45 -0.76
C LEU A 669 -18.10 36.59 0.50
N TRP A 670 -17.64 35.35 0.37
CA TRP A 670 -17.58 34.38 1.47
C TRP A 670 -16.25 34.37 2.24
N GLN A 671 -15.16 34.88 1.67
CA GLN A 671 -13.86 34.93 2.35
C GLN A 671 -13.87 35.64 3.72
N PRO A 672 -14.50 36.81 3.90
CA PRO A 672 -14.57 37.45 5.22
C PRO A 672 -15.30 36.59 6.26
N VAL A 673 -16.31 35.83 5.82
CA VAL A 673 -17.07 34.90 6.68
C VAL A 673 -16.21 33.70 7.08
N LEU A 674 -15.51 33.11 6.11
CA LEU A 674 -14.56 32.01 6.35
C LEU A 674 -13.43 32.45 7.29
N GLN A 675 -12.96 33.69 7.17
CA GLN A 675 -11.94 34.25 8.04
C GLN A 675 -12.43 34.44 9.47
N ALA A 676 -13.61 35.05 9.65
CA ALA A 676 -14.24 35.17 10.96
C ALA A 676 -14.45 33.79 11.59
N TRP A 677 -14.96 32.84 10.82
CA TRP A 677 -15.19 31.47 11.28
C TRP A 677 -13.90 30.75 11.69
N ALA A 678 -12.83 30.85 10.88
CA ALA A 678 -11.52 30.26 11.20
C ALA A 678 -10.89 30.87 12.46
N GLN A 679 -11.27 32.10 12.83
CA GLN A 679 -10.82 32.79 14.05
C GLN A 679 -11.76 32.56 15.25
N GLY A 680 -12.79 31.71 15.11
CA GLY A 680 -13.77 31.45 16.16
C GLY A 680 -14.77 32.58 16.39
N GLN A 681 -14.87 33.53 15.45
CA GLN A 681 -15.83 34.62 15.51
C GLN A 681 -17.16 34.21 14.87
N ASP A 682 -18.25 34.66 15.48
CA ASP A 682 -19.59 34.31 15.04
C ASP A 682 -20.29 35.49 14.35
N VAL A 683 -20.29 35.45 13.01
CA VAL A 683 -20.83 36.51 12.13
C VAL A 683 -22.15 36.07 11.49
N ARG A 684 -22.98 37.04 11.07
CA ARG A 684 -24.24 36.76 10.36
C ARG A 684 -24.02 36.75 8.85
N LEU A 685 -24.64 35.80 8.17
CA LEU A 685 -24.66 35.72 6.71
C LEU A 685 -25.58 36.80 6.13
N SER A 686 -25.09 37.52 5.12
CA SER A 686 -25.86 38.52 4.37
C SER A 686 -26.71 37.89 3.27
N HIS A 687 -27.73 38.61 2.81
CA HIS A 687 -28.55 38.18 1.68
C HIS A 687 -27.73 38.03 0.39
N GLU A 688 -26.77 38.93 0.15
CA GLU A 688 -25.89 38.92 -1.03
C GLU A 688 -25.02 37.65 -1.10
N GLN A 689 -24.45 37.23 0.03
CA GLN A 689 -23.65 35.99 0.13
C GLN A 689 -24.45 34.74 -0.24
N VAL A 690 -25.69 34.65 0.25
CA VAL A 690 -26.58 33.51 -0.01
C VAL A 690 -26.97 33.47 -1.48
N VAL A 691 -27.32 34.61 -2.07
CA VAL A 691 -27.69 34.70 -3.50
C VAL A 691 -26.51 34.31 -4.40
N ALA A 692 -25.29 34.75 -4.09
CA ALA A 692 -24.10 34.37 -4.85
C ALA A 692 -23.84 32.85 -4.82
N LEU A 693 -23.92 32.23 -3.62
CA LEU A 693 -23.74 30.79 -3.46
C LEU A 693 -24.82 29.99 -4.23
N GLN A 694 -26.09 30.42 -4.16
CA GLN A 694 -27.19 29.79 -4.90
C GLN A 694 -26.95 29.83 -6.41
N ARG A 695 -26.54 30.99 -6.92
CA ARG A 695 -26.24 31.17 -8.35
C ARG A 695 -25.12 30.22 -8.80
N PHE A 696 -24.04 30.14 -8.03
CA PHE A 696 -22.91 29.28 -8.36
C PHE A 696 -23.28 27.79 -8.35
N LEU A 697 -23.96 27.30 -7.30
CA LEU A 697 -24.35 25.89 -7.22
C LEU A 697 -25.35 25.49 -8.31
N LYS A 698 -26.27 26.39 -8.70
CA LYS A 698 -27.18 26.16 -9.82
C LYS A 698 -26.43 25.95 -11.14
N LEU A 699 -25.45 26.80 -11.42
CA LEU A 699 -24.63 26.68 -12.63
C LEU A 699 -23.80 25.39 -12.65
N LEU A 700 -23.28 24.96 -11.49
CA LEU A 700 -22.61 23.66 -11.38
C LEU A 700 -23.57 22.51 -11.69
N ALA A 701 -24.76 22.49 -11.10
CA ALA A 701 -25.76 21.44 -11.33
C ALA A 701 -26.19 21.35 -12.81
N GLU A 702 -26.28 22.47 -13.52
CA GLU A 702 -26.66 22.48 -14.93
C GLU A 702 -25.51 21.97 -15.84
N ARG A 703 -24.28 22.41 -15.57
CA ARG A 703 -23.20 22.35 -16.57
C ARG A 703 -22.06 21.37 -16.29
N SER A 704 -21.97 20.81 -15.08
CA SER A 704 -20.90 19.88 -14.75
C SER A 704 -21.09 18.49 -15.37
N GLU A 705 -20.05 17.66 -15.34
CA GLU A 705 -20.15 16.23 -15.64
C GLU A 705 -21.09 15.49 -14.65
N PRO A 706 -21.63 14.31 -15.01
CA PRO A 706 -22.68 13.62 -14.23
C PRO A 706 -22.33 13.37 -12.76
N SER A 707 -21.08 13.03 -12.47
CA SER A 707 -20.57 12.72 -11.12
C SER A 707 -20.59 13.96 -10.21
N LEU A 708 -20.01 15.07 -10.66
CA LEU A 708 -20.06 16.36 -9.95
C LEU A 708 -21.49 16.91 -9.87
N ARG A 709 -22.30 16.71 -10.91
CA ARG A 709 -23.70 17.17 -10.93
C ARG A 709 -24.51 16.51 -9.82
N ALA A 710 -24.41 15.19 -9.69
CA ALA A 710 -25.12 14.43 -8.68
C ALA A 710 -24.76 14.89 -7.26
N ALA A 711 -23.47 15.09 -7.00
CA ALA A 711 -22.98 15.54 -5.70
C ALA A 711 -23.47 16.96 -5.36
N VAL A 712 -23.44 17.89 -6.32
CA VAL A 712 -23.92 19.28 -6.10
C VAL A 712 -25.42 19.31 -5.83
N VAL A 713 -26.21 18.57 -6.61
CA VAL A 713 -27.68 18.50 -6.43
C VAL A 713 -28.04 17.95 -5.04
N GLN A 714 -27.30 16.93 -4.58
CA GLN A 714 -27.49 16.36 -3.25
C GLN A 714 -27.23 17.38 -2.15
N GLU A 715 -26.14 18.16 -2.23
CA GLU A 715 -25.84 19.17 -1.21
C GLU A 715 -26.82 20.34 -1.22
N MET A 716 -27.28 20.76 -2.40
CA MET A 716 -28.28 21.82 -2.51
C MET A 716 -29.59 21.50 -1.78
N GLN A 717 -29.93 20.22 -1.62
CA GLN A 717 -31.12 19.78 -0.87
C GLN A 717 -30.96 19.91 0.64
N ARG A 718 -29.72 19.91 1.15
CA ARG A 718 -29.41 19.98 2.59
C ARG A 718 -29.35 21.41 3.12
N ILE A 719 -29.22 22.40 2.23
CA ILE A 719 -29.05 23.80 2.61
C ILE A 719 -30.42 24.45 2.86
N PRO A 720 -30.68 25.03 4.06
CA PRO A 720 -31.95 25.69 4.37
C PRO A 720 -32.03 27.10 3.75
N TRP A 721 -32.13 27.14 2.42
CA TRP A 721 -32.03 28.37 1.61
C TRP A 721 -32.89 29.54 2.10
N ALA A 722 -34.12 29.26 2.53
CA ALA A 722 -35.08 30.29 2.98
C ALA A 722 -34.68 30.99 4.29
N ARG A 723 -33.80 30.37 5.10
CA ARG A 723 -33.38 30.88 6.42
C ARG A 723 -31.89 31.21 6.50
N LEU A 724 -31.11 30.86 5.45
CA LEU A 724 -29.66 31.00 5.46
C LEU A 724 -29.21 32.46 5.59
N ALA A 725 -29.95 33.40 4.98
CA ALA A 725 -29.68 34.83 5.14
C ALA A 725 -30.11 35.29 6.54
N GLY A 726 -29.18 35.86 7.30
CA GLY A 726 -29.39 36.29 8.68
C GLY A 726 -28.98 35.25 9.73
N MET A 727 -28.75 33.99 9.36
CA MET A 727 -28.17 32.97 10.26
C MET A 727 -26.74 33.33 10.65
N ARG A 728 -26.37 32.97 11.88
CA ARG A 728 -24.99 33.02 12.37
C ARG A 728 -24.20 31.82 11.84
N VAL A 729 -22.89 31.97 11.66
CA VAL A 729 -22.04 30.87 11.15
C VAL A 729 -22.06 29.68 12.12
N SER A 730 -22.12 29.91 13.43
CA SER A 730 -22.28 28.83 14.42
C SER A 730 -23.57 28.02 14.22
N GLU A 731 -24.67 28.67 13.82
CA GLU A 731 -25.94 28.00 13.51
C GLU A 731 -25.83 27.16 12.23
N VAL A 732 -25.11 27.66 11.22
CA VAL A 732 -24.85 26.94 9.96
C VAL A 732 -23.89 25.76 10.17
N GLU A 733 -22.86 25.93 11.00
CA GLU A 733 -21.92 24.88 11.42
C GLU A 733 -22.65 23.75 12.13
N ALA A 734 -23.50 24.06 13.11
CA ALA A 734 -24.30 23.04 13.80
C ALA A 734 -25.23 22.27 12.86
N LEU A 735 -25.84 22.95 11.87
CA LEU A 735 -26.75 22.33 10.91
C LEU A 735 -26.04 21.46 9.87
N LEU A 736 -24.90 21.90 9.35
CA LEU A 736 -24.24 21.23 8.22
C LEU A 736 -23.11 20.29 8.63
N LEU A 737 -22.45 20.56 9.76
CA LEU A 737 -21.30 19.80 10.24
C LEU A 737 -21.63 18.90 11.46
N GLY A 738 -22.75 19.17 12.14
CA GLY A 738 -23.16 18.48 13.36
C GLY A 738 -24.11 17.28 13.19
N GLU A 739 -24.65 17.03 12.00
CA GLU A 739 -25.52 15.86 11.78
C GLU A 739 -24.72 14.63 11.33
N ALA A 740 -24.88 13.51 12.05
CA ALA A 740 -24.54 12.18 11.55
C ALA A 740 -25.33 11.90 10.25
N PRO A 741 -24.81 11.11 9.30
CA PRO A 741 -25.49 10.88 8.03
C PRO A 741 -26.89 10.29 8.28
N GLN A 742 -27.94 11.06 7.94
CA GLN A 742 -29.28 10.49 7.85
C GLN A 742 -29.26 9.40 6.78
N ARG A 743 -29.60 8.17 7.18
CA ARG A 743 -29.89 7.09 6.23
C ARG A 743 -31.00 7.59 5.31
N ILE A 744 -30.70 7.66 4.01
CA ILE A 744 -31.71 7.85 2.97
C ILE A 744 -32.72 6.70 3.14
N PRO A 745 -34.03 6.97 3.29
CA PRO A 745 -35.02 5.91 3.27
C PRO A 745 -34.91 5.18 1.93
N VAL A 746 -34.57 3.90 1.98
CA VAL A 746 -34.70 3.00 0.83
C VAL A 746 -36.17 3.05 0.41
N PRO A 747 -36.50 3.32 -0.86
CA PRO A 747 -37.86 3.22 -1.35
C PRO A 747 -38.34 1.78 -1.11
N THR A 748 -39.25 1.59 -0.17
CA THR A 748 -39.92 0.31 0.08
C THR A 748 -40.98 0.09 -1.00
N GLY A 749 -40.52 -0.13 -2.23
CA GLY A 749 -41.33 -0.65 -3.32
C GLY A 749 -41.15 -2.16 -3.39
N THR A 750 -42.01 -2.91 -2.71
CA THR A 750 -42.15 -4.35 -2.96
C THR A 750 -42.67 -4.57 -4.39
N PRO A 751 -42.03 -5.41 -5.22
CA PRO A 751 -42.71 -5.96 -6.38
C PRO A 751 -43.76 -6.95 -5.87
N ARG A 752 -45.02 -6.73 -6.23
CA ARG A 752 -46.06 -7.77 -6.13
C ARG A 752 -45.82 -8.83 -7.21
N PRO A 753 -46.28 -10.08 -6.97
CA PRO A 753 -45.83 -11.29 -7.67
C PRO A 753 -46.03 -11.30 -9.18
#